data_AF-A0ABD3YL18-F1
#
_entry.id   AF-A0ABD3YL18-F1
#
_cell.length_a   1.000
_cell.length_b   1.000
_cell.length_c   1.000
_cell.angle_alpha   90.00
_cell.angle_beta   90.00
_cell.angle_gamma   90.00
#
_symmetry.space_group_name_H-M   'P 1'
#
loop_
_entity.id
_entity.type
_entity.pdbx_description
1 polymer ?
#
loop_
_entity_poly.entity_id
_entity_poly.type
_entity_poly.pdbx_seq_one_letter_code
_entity_poly.pdbx_strand_id
1 'polypeptide(L)'
;MNAPLPRQGVSLDDKFEIRDGWIYLTGTQALSRLPLQQRWRDQAAGLDTGGFISGYRGSPLGRYDMELWAQQARLEANNIHFMPGVNEDLALTAVWGSQYAGLLPGANVDGVFGIWYGKGPGTDRSADAMRHLGSAGTHRHGGVLAIAGDDHGVKSSSVINFSDPIFIAAGLPILYPSNTQELLDLGLHGFAMSRFSGCAVGFKVHNDVVEGGGSVRVGPDSPRIVLPELQVAPHLGPQGLNIRTFDIPLMGEERLVNHRLPAAVAYARANRLNHLLQEVPGARLGVLSAGKSYQDVLQALAGMGLDETRQRELGLRIGKAGLIWPLDPQFVGEFADGLDAILVVEEKRGILEDQVKGILYDLALPNHPRVAGKYAAAQAFAPEHGEAVLQGWGELSPTQIMHAIHGQLRKLHPELPAMALPPATNKLPGLPDPASPNRNPGFCSGCPHNRSTQVPDGSRAMVGIGCHAMAVLHDPIKTPPMFTQMGGEGMHWLGQHRFTGEKHVFVNIGDGTYFHSGFLAIRQAIAAKANMTYKVLFNGFVSMTGGQPIDGELTVPQVVSELMAEGVRHIFVLTDDLAKHPAGSLPAGVPLLHRAELDALMLRCREIEGVSVIVYDQPCATERRRLRKRGKWADPAKRSFINAAVCEGCGDCSRASNCLSIEPLETPFGRKRKINQSSCNKDYSCVEGFCPSFVTVHGGKLRKTRTAGVGAADFPAIAEPALPALAGEFSLLITGVGGTGVVTIGQVLGMAAHIEGLAVSVLDVTGLAQKYGAVMSHVRIAADAQRLHATRIATAEADTIVGCDLVVTAGDEALLRVRPGRTRVIVASDLVPTSDFARNPDWKMDAGALVERIRQRCGNGQLLAMEGLRIAAQLMGDSIAANMFMLGAAWQLGSVPLSHAAIMRALELNAVQVDFNKASFLWGRRAAVDLQAVEQAACAGKPVVPAPRIDMSLDAIVQRSMAYLAEYQNKAYARRYKALVDRAMAAERGLNLGERFSTAVARYYFKLLAIKDAFEVARLYASATFRQELDAVFEGDYKVHFNVGAWPFGGLDQHGKPYKQEVGPWLLKAFGLLKHCKGLRGTLLDPFRNSAERRLALRLLAEYEREIDGLIASLDAGNLDTAVALASLPEKIRGYGHVRQRHIEQVEKERAQLKASRHDIARAPATPR
;
A
#
# COMPACT_ATOMS: atom_id res chain seq x y z
N MET A 1 13.54 35.59 -22.05
CA MET A 1 12.71 34.86 -21.08
C MET A 1 13.35 35.08 -19.71
N ASN A 2 12.74 35.90 -18.87
CA ASN A 2 13.22 36.09 -17.50
C ASN A 2 12.96 34.79 -16.74
N ALA A 3 14.01 34.14 -16.24
CA ALA A 3 13.85 33.00 -15.33
C ALA A 3 12.95 33.44 -14.16
N PRO A 4 12.00 32.61 -13.70
CA PRO A 4 11.19 32.94 -12.54
C PRO A 4 12.11 33.24 -11.35
N LEU A 5 11.87 34.35 -10.65
CA LEU A 5 12.66 34.72 -9.48
C LEU A 5 12.38 33.70 -8.34
N PRO A 6 13.41 33.22 -7.64
CA PRO A 6 13.24 32.33 -6.49
C PRO A 6 12.30 32.96 -5.45
N ARG A 7 11.38 32.15 -4.89
CA ARG A 7 10.49 32.60 -3.82
C ARG A 7 11.30 32.69 -2.52
N GLN A 8 11.55 33.92 -2.02
CA GLN A 8 12.31 34.14 -0.80
C GLN A 8 11.42 34.01 0.46
N GLY A 9 11.99 33.49 1.56
CA GLY A 9 11.34 33.49 2.87
C GLY A 9 10.24 32.44 3.10
N VAL A 10 10.10 31.44 2.22
CA VAL A 10 9.03 30.43 2.30
C VAL A 10 9.01 29.71 3.66
N SER A 11 7.83 29.69 4.29
CA SER A 11 7.49 28.96 5.51
C SER A 11 6.47 27.87 5.24
N LEU A 12 6.43 26.83 6.09
CA LEU A 12 5.39 25.79 6.00
C LEU A 12 3.99 26.32 6.34
N ASP A 13 3.90 27.41 7.11
CA ASP A 13 2.63 28.02 7.51
C ASP A 13 2.04 28.95 6.44
N ASP A 14 2.82 29.34 5.44
CA ASP A 14 2.40 30.21 4.33
C ASP A 14 1.11 29.70 3.67
N LYS A 15 0.97 28.37 3.60
CA LYS A 15 -0.18 27.67 3.04
C LYS A 15 -1.50 27.97 3.77
N PHE A 16 -1.49 28.46 5.00
CA PHE A 16 -2.67 28.85 5.78
C PHE A 16 -2.71 30.35 6.12
N GLU A 17 -1.60 31.08 5.94
CA GLU A 17 -1.49 32.48 6.36
C GLU A 17 -1.50 33.48 5.20
N ILE A 18 -0.87 33.13 4.07
CA ILE A 18 -0.84 33.99 2.90
C ILE A 18 -2.26 34.12 2.35
N ARG A 19 -2.76 35.36 2.28
CA ARG A 19 -4.10 35.69 1.75
C ARG A 19 -4.10 36.01 0.26
N ASP A 20 -2.96 36.47 -0.25
CA ASP A 20 -2.75 36.79 -1.65
C ASP A 20 -1.34 36.34 -2.05
N GLY A 21 -1.25 35.40 -2.98
CA GLY A 21 0.02 34.97 -3.56
C GLY A 21 -0.06 33.62 -4.25
N TRP A 22 1.13 33.07 -4.54
CA TRP A 22 1.31 31.67 -4.90
C TRP A 22 1.69 30.89 -3.64
N ILE A 23 1.01 29.78 -3.38
CA ILE A 23 1.32 28.85 -2.28
C ILE A 23 1.36 27.42 -2.80
N TYR A 24 2.02 26.51 -2.09
CA TYR A 24 1.99 25.08 -2.40
C TYR A 24 1.04 24.35 -1.45
N LEU A 25 0.09 23.60 -2.01
CA LEU A 25 -0.89 22.83 -1.25
C LEU A 25 -1.03 21.41 -1.80
N THR A 26 -1.18 20.44 -0.91
CA THR A 26 -1.80 19.16 -1.28
C THR A 26 -3.32 19.32 -1.40
N GLY A 27 -4.01 18.41 -2.08
CA GLY A 27 -5.46 18.41 -2.20
C GLY A 27 -6.16 18.38 -0.83
N THR A 28 -5.66 17.55 0.09
CA THR A 28 -6.16 17.53 1.48
C THR A 28 -5.95 18.88 2.19
N GLN A 29 -4.81 19.54 1.98
CA GLN A 29 -4.55 20.86 2.57
C GLN A 29 -5.45 21.95 1.95
N ALA A 30 -5.70 21.88 0.64
CA ALA A 30 -6.67 22.76 -0.03
C ALA A 30 -8.07 22.62 0.57
N LEU A 31 -8.54 21.39 0.83
CA LEU A 31 -9.82 21.16 1.51
C LEU A 31 -9.84 21.75 2.94
N SER A 32 -8.75 21.63 3.70
CA SER A 32 -8.67 22.22 5.05
C SER A 32 -8.58 23.75 5.05
N ARG A 33 -8.05 24.33 3.98
CA ARG A 33 -7.94 25.79 3.78
C ARG A 33 -9.25 26.39 3.29
N LEU A 34 -10.01 25.67 2.47
CA LEU A 34 -11.27 26.11 1.88
C LEU A 34 -12.23 26.77 2.90
N PRO A 35 -12.54 26.19 4.08
CA PRO A 35 -13.43 26.82 5.05
C PRO A 35 -12.85 28.13 5.64
N LEU A 36 -11.52 28.24 5.80
CA LEU A 36 -10.88 29.48 6.23
C LEU A 36 -11.06 30.59 5.18
N GLN A 37 -10.87 30.26 3.90
CA GLN A 37 -11.08 31.22 2.82
C GLN A 37 -12.54 31.65 2.71
N GLN A 38 -13.49 30.72 2.85
CA GLN A 38 -14.91 31.07 2.89
C GLN A 38 -15.21 32.06 4.03
N ARG A 39 -14.68 31.79 5.24
CA ARG A 39 -14.87 32.69 6.38
C ARG A 39 -14.28 34.07 6.14
N TRP A 40 -13.08 34.17 5.57
CA TRP A 40 -12.46 35.46 5.28
C TRP A 40 -13.27 36.27 4.25
N ARG A 41 -13.87 35.60 3.26
CA ARG A 41 -14.78 36.24 2.30
C ARG A 41 -16.06 36.73 2.96
N ASP A 42 -16.64 35.95 3.87
CA ASP A 42 -17.82 36.36 4.62
C ASP A 42 -17.54 37.59 5.50
N GLN A 43 -16.40 37.61 6.19
CA GLN A 43 -15.95 38.78 6.97
C GLN A 43 -15.76 40.01 6.09
N ALA A 44 -15.13 39.85 4.92
CA ALA A 44 -14.95 40.94 3.96
C ALA A 44 -16.29 41.46 3.40
N ALA A 45 -17.31 40.60 3.31
CA ALA A 45 -18.67 40.94 2.92
C ALA A 45 -19.54 41.47 4.08
N GLY A 46 -18.99 41.58 5.30
CA GLY A 46 -19.71 42.06 6.49
C GLY A 46 -20.67 41.05 7.12
N LEU A 47 -20.51 39.76 6.84
CA LEU A 47 -21.32 38.67 7.41
C LEU A 47 -20.60 37.98 8.58
N ASP A 48 -21.33 37.72 9.66
CA ASP A 48 -20.84 36.93 10.78
C ASP A 48 -21.32 35.47 10.68
N THR A 49 -20.62 34.68 9.88
CA THR A 49 -20.94 33.26 9.67
C THR A 49 -20.10 32.34 10.55
N GLY A 50 -20.67 31.19 10.88
CA GLY A 50 -19.93 30.04 11.40
C GLY A 50 -19.64 29.00 10.32
N GLY A 51 -18.69 28.10 10.56
CA GLY A 51 -18.45 26.91 9.74
C GLY A 51 -18.71 25.63 10.54
N PHE A 52 -19.30 24.61 9.91
CA PHE A 52 -19.47 23.29 10.51
C PHE A 52 -19.00 22.19 9.55
N ILE A 53 -18.05 21.38 9.99
CA ILE A 53 -17.44 20.32 9.20
C ILE A 53 -17.69 19.00 9.90
N SER A 54 -18.29 18.04 9.19
CA SER A 54 -18.49 16.68 9.70
C SER A 54 -18.41 15.65 8.58
N GLY A 55 -17.95 14.45 8.90
CA GLY A 55 -17.83 13.36 7.94
C GLY A 55 -17.18 12.15 8.57
N TYR A 56 -16.94 11.12 7.77
CA TYR A 56 -16.19 9.95 8.20
C TYR A 56 -15.04 9.66 7.23
N ARG A 57 -13.89 9.35 7.81
CA ARG A 57 -12.62 9.13 7.09
C ARG A 57 -12.66 7.89 6.20
N GLY A 58 -12.23 8.06 4.96
CA GLY A 58 -12.02 6.97 4.01
C GLY A 58 -11.23 7.45 2.81
N SER A 59 -10.37 6.60 2.23
CA SER A 59 -9.60 6.97 1.02
C SER A 59 -10.54 7.40 -0.12
N PRO A 60 -10.24 8.49 -0.86
CA PRO A 60 -9.03 9.32 -0.81
C PRO A 60 -8.97 10.39 0.30
N LEU A 61 -10.08 10.62 1.01
CA LEU A 61 -10.21 11.62 2.08
C LEU A 61 -9.72 11.13 3.45
N GLY A 62 -8.99 10.01 3.51
CA GLY A 62 -8.61 9.35 4.76
C GLY A 62 -7.71 10.21 5.66
N ARG A 63 -7.00 11.20 5.13
CA ARG A 63 -6.13 12.10 5.90
C ARG A 63 -6.78 13.42 6.27
N TYR A 64 -8.03 13.67 5.85
CA TYR A 64 -8.66 14.97 6.03
C TYR A 64 -8.86 15.33 7.51
N ASP A 65 -9.37 14.40 8.32
CA ASP A 65 -9.51 14.57 9.78
C ASP A 65 -8.18 14.96 10.45
N MET A 66 -7.07 14.32 10.04
CA MET A 66 -5.76 14.59 10.63
C MET A 66 -5.27 16.01 10.33
N GLU A 67 -5.55 16.52 9.12
CA GLU A 67 -5.22 17.90 8.78
C GLU A 67 -6.15 18.87 9.52
N LEU A 68 -7.45 18.58 9.62
CA LEU A 68 -8.40 19.41 10.38
C LEU A 68 -8.03 19.49 11.87
N TRP A 69 -7.66 18.37 12.50
CA TRP A 69 -7.15 18.37 13.88
C TRP A 69 -5.83 19.15 14.01
N ALA A 70 -4.93 19.03 13.03
CA ALA A 70 -3.68 19.80 13.03
C ALA A 70 -3.94 21.32 12.91
N GLN A 71 -5.02 21.73 12.25
CA GLN A 71 -5.42 23.13 12.10
C GLN A 71 -6.53 23.56 13.07
N GLN A 72 -6.87 22.76 14.09
CA GLN A 72 -8.02 23.00 14.96
C GLN A 72 -8.02 24.41 15.58
N ALA A 73 -6.88 24.86 16.10
CA ALA A 73 -6.76 26.20 16.68
C ALA A 73 -7.05 27.32 15.66
N ARG A 74 -6.64 27.13 14.39
CA ARG A 74 -6.92 28.10 13.31
C ARG A 74 -8.40 28.07 12.92
N LEU A 75 -9.02 26.90 12.88
CA LEU A 75 -10.45 26.74 12.58
C LEU A 75 -11.31 27.40 13.67
N GLU A 76 -11.04 27.10 14.95
CA GLU A 76 -11.77 27.67 16.09
C GLU A 76 -11.64 29.20 16.14
N ALA A 77 -10.44 29.74 15.89
CA ALA A 77 -10.22 31.19 15.82
C ALA A 77 -11.03 31.89 14.71
N ASN A 78 -11.52 31.13 13.73
CA ASN A 78 -12.35 31.60 12.62
C ASN A 78 -13.82 31.18 12.78
N ASN A 79 -14.25 30.71 13.97
CA ASN A 79 -15.59 30.19 14.25
C ASN A 79 -15.99 29.01 13.35
N ILE A 80 -15.03 28.14 13.04
CA ILE A 80 -15.24 26.91 12.27
C ILE A 80 -15.08 25.71 13.21
N HIS A 81 -16.13 24.91 13.32
CA HIS A 81 -16.22 23.77 14.20
C HIS A 81 -16.09 22.48 13.39
N PHE A 82 -15.06 21.69 13.69
CA PHE A 82 -14.90 20.34 13.13
C PHE A 82 -15.37 19.30 14.15
N MET A 83 -16.35 18.50 13.76
CA MET A 83 -16.88 17.38 14.54
C MET A 83 -16.88 16.12 13.66
N PRO A 84 -15.91 15.20 13.81
CA PRO A 84 -15.96 13.94 13.06
C PRO A 84 -17.22 13.16 13.43
N GLY A 85 -17.86 12.53 12.45
CA GLY A 85 -19.03 11.69 12.67
C GLY A 85 -18.63 10.30 13.14
N VAL A 86 -19.56 9.60 13.78
CA VAL A 86 -19.41 8.15 14.05
C VAL A 86 -19.48 7.35 12.75
N ASN A 87 -20.28 7.82 11.79
CA ASN A 87 -20.43 7.32 10.43
C ASN A 87 -20.84 8.47 9.50
N GLU A 88 -20.89 8.21 8.19
CA GLU A 88 -21.19 9.25 7.20
C GLU A 88 -22.63 9.78 7.27
N ASP A 89 -23.61 8.94 7.60
CA ASP A 89 -25.03 9.31 7.59
C ASP A 89 -25.39 10.24 8.77
N LEU A 90 -24.86 9.97 9.96
CA LEU A 90 -25.02 10.85 11.12
C LEU A 90 -24.26 12.17 10.93
N ALA A 91 -23.08 12.13 10.32
CA ALA A 91 -22.33 13.34 9.98
C ALA A 91 -23.13 14.25 9.03
N LEU A 92 -23.72 13.68 7.98
CA LEU A 92 -24.53 14.45 7.03
C LEU A 92 -25.76 15.06 7.71
N THR A 93 -26.39 14.28 8.58
CA THR A 93 -27.55 14.73 9.36
C THR A 93 -27.19 15.91 10.27
N ALA A 94 -26.00 15.90 10.89
CA ALA A 94 -25.50 17.02 11.68
C ALA A 94 -25.23 18.27 10.83
N VAL A 95 -24.62 18.10 9.64
CA VAL A 95 -24.41 19.19 8.68
C VAL A 95 -25.74 19.78 8.21
N TRP A 96 -26.74 18.93 7.93
CA TRP A 96 -28.08 19.39 7.62
C TRP A 96 -28.69 20.20 8.79
N GLY A 97 -28.55 19.71 10.02
CA GLY A 97 -29.02 20.40 11.23
C GLY A 97 -28.45 21.82 11.38
N SER A 98 -27.19 22.04 11.02
CA SER A 98 -26.56 23.37 11.04
C SER A 98 -27.27 24.41 10.16
N GLN A 99 -27.99 23.98 9.13
CA GLN A 99 -28.70 24.88 8.20
C GLN A 99 -29.95 25.51 8.81
N TYR A 100 -30.39 25.05 9.98
CA TYR A 100 -31.46 25.69 10.75
C TYR A 100 -30.94 26.81 11.68
N ALA A 101 -29.62 26.97 11.83
CA ALA A 101 -29.04 28.08 12.58
C ALA A 101 -29.35 29.41 11.90
N GLY A 102 -29.92 30.36 12.65
CA GLY A 102 -30.43 31.64 12.13
C GLY A 102 -31.95 31.64 11.84
N LEU A 103 -32.59 30.46 11.77
CA LEU A 103 -34.05 30.35 11.61
C LEU A 103 -34.79 30.15 12.93
N LEU A 104 -34.09 29.71 13.97
CA LEU A 104 -34.62 29.48 15.32
C LEU A 104 -34.11 30.54 16.30
N PRO A 105 -34.86 30.87 17.37
CA PRO A 105 -34.41 31.83 18.38
C PRO A 105 -33.07 31.43 19.04
N GLY A 106 -32.25 32.42 19.36
CA GLY A 106 -30.96 32.22 20.06
C GLY A 106 -29.76 32.01 19.15
N ALA A 107 -29.90 32.21 17.83
CA ALA A 107 -28.76 32.22 16.91
C ALA A 107 -27.78 33.36 17.24
N ASN A 108 -26.49 33.05 17.23
CA ASN A 108 -25.39 33.99 17.48
C ASN A 108 -24.56 34.28 16.22
N VAL A 109 -25.01 33.81 15.06
CA VAL A 109 -24.39 33.98 13.74
C VAL A 109 -25.47 34.18 12.68
N ASP A 110 -25.13 34.83 11.57
CA ASP A 110 -26.02 35.07 10.43
C ASP A 110 -26.37 33.78 9.66
N GLY A 111 -25.54 32.75 9.79
CA GLY A 111 -25.70 31.45 9.16
C GLY A 111 -24.46 30.57 9.35
N VAL A 112 -24.61 29.27 9.06
CA VAL A 112 -23.51 28.30 9.19
C VAL A 112 -23.26 27.62 7.85
N PHE A 113 -22.07 27.78 7.26
CA PHE A 113 -21.70 27.03 6.07
C PHE A 113 -21.24 25.62 6.47
N GLY A 114 -21.71 24.62 5.75
CA GLY A 114 -21.54 23.21 6.07
C GLY A 114 -20.61 22.49 5.08
N ILE A 115 -19.68 21.67 5.58
CA ILE A 115 -18.95 20.69 4.77
C ILE A 115 -19.30 19.30 5.30
N TRP A 116 -19.90 18.49 4.44
CA TRP A 116 -19.95 17.04 4.63
C TRP A 116 -18.84 16.38 3.82
N TYR A 117 -18.25 15.29 4.34
CA TYR A 117 -17.33 14.48 3.55
C TYR A 117 -17.48 12.97 3.81
N GLY A 118 -17.29 12.18 2.76
CA GLY A 118 -17.26 10.73 2.82
C GLY A 118 -16.56 10.13 1.60
N LYS A 119 -16.04 8.91 1.73
CA LYS A 119 -15.63 8.13 0.55
C LYS A 119 -16.86 7.59 -0.16
N GLY A 120 -16.67 7.09 -1.38
CA GLY A 120 -17.73 6.50 -2.20
C GLY A 120 -18.80 5.65 -1.48
N PRO A 121 -18.45 4.53 -0.82
CA PRO A 121 -19.42 3.74 -0.06
C PRO A 121 -20.14 4.49 1.08
N GLY A 122 -19.51 5.53 1.62
CA GLY A 122 -20.12 6.43 2.60
C GLY A 122 -21.19 7.33 1.97
N THR A 123 -20.98 7.77 0.73
CA THR A 123 -22.00 8.41 -0.12
C THR A 123 -23.18 7.47 -0.35
N ASP A 124 -22.91 6.21 -0.75
CA ASP A 124 -23.96 5.21 -0.98
C ASP A 124 -24.81 4.98 0.28
N ARG A 125 -24.15 4.86 1.44
CA ARG A 125 -24.79 4.70 2.75
C ARG A 125 -25.65 5.90 3.15
N SER A 126 -25.21 7.12 2.80
CA SER A 126 -25.84 8.38 3.23
C SER A 126 -26.93 8.88 2.29
N ALA A 127 -27.30 8.10 1.26
CA ALA A 127 -28.25 8.52 0.23
C ALA A 127 -29.61 8.98 0.81
N ASP A 128 -30.08 8.35 1.88
CA ASP A 128 -31.33 8.74 2.55
C ASP A 128 -31.23 10.12 3.22
N ALA A 129 -30.19 10.35 4.02
CA ALA A 129 -29.91 11.65 4.62
C ALA A 129 -29.68 12.74 3.55
N MET A 130 -29.07 12.40 2.40
CA MET A 130 -28.92 13.32 1.26
C MET A 130 -30.26 13.73 0.65
N ARG A 131 -31.22 12.80 0.52
CA ARG A 131 -32.57 13.11 0.01
C ARG A 131 -33.29 14.09 0.92
N HIS A 132 -33.20 13.88 2.23
CA HIS A 132 -33.78 14.81 3.21
C HIS A 132 -33.16 16.20 3.12
N LEU A 133 -31.83 16.30 3.04
CA LEU A 133 -31.13 17.57 2.85
C LEU A 133 -31.48 18.23 1.51
N GLY A 134 -31.51 17.49 0.41
CA GLY A 134 -31.84 18.02 -0.92
C GLY A 134 -33.24 18.62 -0.98
N SER A 135 -34.22 17.93 -0.37
CA SER A 135 -35.59 18.43 -0.24
C SER A 135 -35.69 19.65 0.67
N ALA A 136 -35.05 19.63 1.85
CA ALA A 136 -35.08 20.75 2.79
C ALA A 136 -34.38 22.00 2.25
N GLY A 137 -33.23 21.83 1.61
CA GLY A 137 -32.36 22.89 1.08
C GLY A 137 -31.40 23.46 2.11
N THR A 138 -30.83 24.63 1.80
CA THR A 138 -29.77 25.27 2.61
C THR A 138 -30.11 26.69 3.01
N HIS A 139 -29.43 27.20 4.04
CA HIS A 139 -29.60 28.56 4.53
C HIS A 139 -28.96 29.59 3.60
N ARG A 140 -29.56 30.78 3.44
CA ARG A 140 -29.09 31.84 2.53
C ARG A 140 -27.67 32.35 2.82
N HIS A 141 -27.26 32.29 4.08
CA HIS A 141 -25.91 32.66 4.55
C HIS A 141 -25.09 31.46 5.01
N GLY A 142 -25.67 30.26 4.96
CA GLY A 142 -24.98 29.01 5.28
C GLY A 142 -24.40 28.40 4.02
N GLY A 143 -25.20 27.54 3.39
CA GLY A 143 -24.80 26.76 2.21
C GLY A 143 -24.07 25.47 2.62
N VAL A 144 -24.18 24.43 1.80
CA VAL A 144 -23.61 23.11 2.08
C VAL A 144 -22.84 22.59 0.87
N LEU A 145 -21.62 22.11 1.14
CA LEU A 145 -20.78 21.37 0.21
C LEU A 145 -20.66 19.91 0.66
N ALA A 146 -21.16 18.97 -0.14
CA ALA A 146 -21.12 17.54 0.15
C ALA A 146 -19.99 16.86 -0.67
N ILE A 147 -18.85 16.65 -0.04
CA ILE A 147 -17.62 16.15 -0.69
C ILE A 147 -17.63 14.61 -0.75
N ALA A 148 -17.67 14.05 -1.96
CA ALA A 148 -17.58 12.61 -2.18
C ALA A 148 -16.23 12.22 -2.82
N GLY A 149 -15.46 11.40 -2.12
CA GLY A 149 -14.19 10.87 -2.60
C GLY A 149 -14.35 9.59 -3.43
N ASP A 150 -14.10 9.69 -4.73
CA ASP A 150 -14.18 8.57 -5.69
C ASP A 150 -12.79 7.97 -6.00
N ASP A 151 -12.74 6.63 -6.00
CA ASP A 151 -11.59 5.80 -6.35
C ASP A 151 -11.99 4.87 -7.52
N HIS A 152 -11.71 5.31 -8.75
CA HIS A 152 -12.06 4.58 -9.96
C HIS A 152 -11.13 3.38 -10.22
N GLY A 153 -9.93 3.36 -9.63
CA GLY A 153 -8.93 2.31 -9.77
C GLY A 153 -8.99 1.22 -8.70
N VAL A 154 -9.78 1.41 -7.63
CA VAL A 154 -9.92 0.50 -6.48
C VAL A 154 -8.54 0.16 -5.90
N LYS A 155 -7.75 1.20 -5.63
CA LYS A 155 -6.44 1.05 -5.02
C LYS A 155 -6.55 0.74 -3.53
N SER A 156 -7.60 1.25 -2.88
CA SER A 156 -7.82 1.11 -1.43
C SER A 156 -9.29 0.88 -1.03
N SER A 157 -10.18 0.69 -2.01
CA SER A 157 -11.61 0.46 -1.84
C SER A 157 -12.01 -1.02 -1.98
N SER A 158 -13.22 -1.39 -1.52
CA SER A 158 -13.80 -2.73 -1.71
C SER A 158 -14.60 -2.86 -3.02
N VAL A 159 -15.06 -1.73 -3.55
CA VAL A 159 -15.85 -1.63 -4.78
C VAL A 159 -15.39 -0.42 -5.59
N ILE A 160 -15.52 -0.49 -6.92
CA ILE A 160 -15.25 0.67 -7.79
C ILE A 160 -16.40 1.66 -7.65
N ASN A 161 -16.15 2.79 -7.01
CA ASN A 161 -17.21 3.76 -6.74
C ASN A 161 -17.50 4.69 -7.92
N PHE A 162 -18.71 5.25 -7.92
CA PHE A 162 -19.14 6.31 -8.82
C PHE A 162 -20.28 7.07 -8.12
N SER A 163 -19.97 8.17 -7.43
CA SER A 163 -20.89 8.85 -6.50
C SER A 163 -21.98 9.66 -7.21
N ASP A 164 -21.76 10.01 -8.47
CA ASP A 164 -22.59 10.94 -9.24
C ASP A 164 -24.08 10.56 -9.27
N PRO A 165 -24.48 9.30 -9.53
CA PRO A 165 -25.89 8.92 -9.57
C PRO A 165 -26.61 9.09 -8.22
N ILE A 166 -25.88 9.00 -7.10
CA ILE A 166 -26.47 9.19 -5.77
C ILE A 166 -26.78 10.67 -5.55
N PHE A 167 -25.86 11.57 -5.92
CA PHE A 167 -26.12 13.01 -5.86
C PHE A 167 -27.26 13.44 -6.79
N ILE A 168 -27.30 12.91 -8.02
CA ILE A 168 -28.42 13.12 -8.96
C ILE A 168 -29.73 12.68 -8.32
N ALA A 169 -29.76 11.45 -7.78
CA ALA A 169 -30.96 10.89 -7.19
C ALA A 169 -31.43 11.66 -5.94
N ALA A 170 -30.52 12.32 -5.23
CA ALA A 170 -30.82 13.18 -4.08
C ALA A 170 -31.10 14.65 -4.45
N GLY A 171 -30.97 15.04 -5.73
CA GLY A 171 -31.24 16.40 -6.20
C GLY A 171 -30.13 17.42 -5.89
N LEU A 172 -28.88 16.96 -5.72
CA LEU A 172 -27.74 17.85 -5.43
C LEU A 172 -27.01 18.20 -6.73
N PRO A 173 -26.92 19.49 -7.13
CA PRO A 173 -26.04 19.91 -8.23
C PRO A 173 -24.60 19.47 -8.00
N ILE A 174 -23.90 19.01 -9.03
CA ILE A 174 -22.59 18.38 -8.89
C ILE A 174 -21.51 19.22 -9.54
N LEU A 175 -20.57 19.70 -8.72
CA LEU A 175 -19.33 20.30 -9.18
C LEU A 175 -18.20 19.25 -9.20
N TYR A 176 -17.38 19.27 -10.25
CA TYR A 176 -16.26 18.32 -10.41
C TYR A 176 -14.91 19.02 -10.68
N PRO A 177 -14.13 19.35 -9.63
CA PRO A 177 -12.77 19.91 -9.77
C PRO A 177 -11.80 18.96 -10.47
N SER A 178 -10.93 19.54 -11.30
CA SER A 178 -9.93 18.82 -12.08
C SER A 178 -8.52 18.80 -11.47
N ASN A 179 -8.21 19.71 -10.55
CA ASN A 179 -6.90 19.84 -9.91
C ASN A 179 -7.01 20.60 -8.56
N THR A 180 -5.87 20.81 -7.89
CA THR A 180 -5.80 21.47 -6.58
C THR A 180 -6.28 22.92 -6.58
N GLN A 181 -6.08 23.67 -7.67
CA GLN A 181 -6.58 25.05 -7.80
C GLN A 181 -8.11 25.04 -7.79
N GLU A 182 -8.72 24.15 -8.57
CA GLU A 182 -10.18 24.05 -8.66
C GLU A 182 -10.84 23.47 -7.41
N LEU A 183 -10.11 22.74 -6.56
CA LEU A 183 -10.63 22.39 -5.23
C LEU A 183 -11.01 23.64 -4.43
N LEU A 184 -10.20 24.69 -4.50
CA LEU A 184 -10.49 25.97 -3.85
C LEU A 184 -11.54 26.75 -4.64
N ASP A 185 -11.32 26.95 -5.94
CA ASP A 185 -12.16 27.84 -6.74
C ASP A 185 -13.60 27.30 -6.88
N LEU A 186 -13.76 26.03 -7.27
CA LEU A 186 -15.09 25.41 -7.34
C LEU A 186 -15.68 25.15 -5.95
N GLY A 187 -14.86 24.97 -4.91
CA GLY A 187 -15.34 24.88 -3.53
C GLY A 187 -16.01 26.18 -3.07
N LEU A 188 -15.37 27.31 -3.31
CA LEU A 188 -15.91 28.65 -3.01
C LEU A 188 -17.14 28.96 -3.88
N HIS A 189 -17.11 28.59 -5.17
CA HIS A 189 -18.33 28.66 -6.00
C HIS A 189 -19.43 27.73 -5.50
N GLY A 190 -19.10 26.57 -4.92
CA GLY A 190 -20.06 25.62 -4.36
C GLY A 190 -20.84 26.20 -3.17
N PHE A 191 -20.15 26.88 -2.23
CA PHE A 191 -20.84 27.58 -1.14
C PHE A 191 -21.75 28.69 -1.66
N ALA A 192 -21.25 29.54 -2.57
CA ALA A 192 -22.05 30.62 -3.12
C ALA A 192 -23.23 30.13 -3.98
N MET A 193 -23.03 29.07 -4.78
CA MET A 193 -24.11 28.40 -5.51
C MET A 193 -25.14 27.83 -4.55
N SER A 194 -24.71 27.20 -3.46
CA SER A 194 -25.60 26.62 -2.47
C SER A 194 -26.46 27.70 -1.80
N ARG A 195 -25.83 28.80 -1.38
CA ARG A 195 -26.52 29.96 -0.79
C ARG A 195 -27.54 30.57 -1.75
N PHE A 196 -27.16 30.75 -3.01
CA PHE A 196 -27.98 31.36 -4.05
C PHE A 196 -29.17 30.48 -4.47
N SER A 197 -28.92 29.21 -4.77
CA SER A 197 -29.94 28.28 -5.28
C SER A 197 -30.78 27.64 -4.17
N GLY A 198 -30.30 27.63 -2.92
CA GLY A 198 -30.90 26.85 -1.83
C GLY A 198 -30.67 25.34 -1.94
N CYS A 199 -29.91 24.86 -2.94
CA CYS A 199 -29.49 23.46 -3.02
C CYS A 199 -28.28 23.19 -2.12
N ALA A 200 -28.20 22.01 -1.53
CA ALA A 200 -26.88 21.47 -1.16
C ALA A 200 -26.13 21.09 -2.44
N VAL A 201 -24.81 21.32 -2.48
CA VAL A 201 -24.00 21.10 -3.69
C VAL A 201 -23.12 19.86 -3.48
N GLY A 202 -23.28 18.87 -4.34
CA GLY A 202 -22.37 17.73 -4.44
C GLY A 202 -21.02 18.17 -5.00
N PHE A 203 -19.95 17.69 -4.39
CA PHE A 203 -18.58 18.04 -4.76
C PHE A 203 -17.77 16.76 -4.95
N LYS A 204 -17.70 16.30 -6.19
CA LYS A 204 -17.01 15.06 -6.54
C LYS A 204 -15.51 15.31 -6.56
N VAL A 205 -14.74 14.52 -5.81
CA VAL A 205 -13.29 14.60 -5.81
C VAL A 205 -12.68 13.25 -6.13
N HIS A 206 -11.76 13.22 -7.09
CA HIS A 206 -11.05 12.00 -7.49
C HIS A 206 -9.77 11.80 -6.67
N ASN A 207 -9.35 10.54 -6.48
CA ASN A 207 -8.12 10.19 -5.77
C ASN A 207 -6.90 11.03 -6.21
N ASP A 208 -6.68 11.15 -7.51
CA ASP A 208 -5.54 11.88 -8.09
C ASP A 208 -5.54 13.39 -7.78
N VAL A 209 -6.70 13.96 -7.45
CA VAL A 209 -6.86 15.38 -7.09
C VAL A 209 -6.65 15.59 -5.59
N VAL A 210 -7.14 14.67 -4.75
CA VAL A 210 -7.05 14.77 -3.28
C VAL A 210 -5.67 14.35 -2.75
N GLU A 211 -5.11 13.26 -3.28
CA GLU A 211 -3.76 12.77 -2.98
C GLU A 211 -2.68 13.55 -3.75
N GLY A 212 -3.11 14.36 -4.72
CA GLY A 212 -2.26 15.26 -5.47
C GLY A 212 -1.83 16.50 -4.67
N GLY A 213 -0.92 17.28 -5.23
CA GLY A 213 -0.53 18.58 -4.71
C GLY A 213 0.16 19.43 -5.75
N GLY A 214 0.06 20.75 -5.61
CA GLY A 214 0.63 21.68 -6.58
C GLY A 214 0.67 23.12 -6.10
N SER A 215 1.32 23.96 -6.89
CA SER A 215 1.33 25.41 -6.69
C SER A 215 -0.03 25.99 -7.10
N VAL A 216 -0.67 26.74 -6.20
CA VAL A 216 -1.97 27.39 -6.40
C VAL A 216 -1.87 28.90 -6.20
N ARG A 217 -2.72 29.66 -6.89
CA ARG A 217 -2.90 31.10 -6.71
C ARG A 217 -4.09 31.33 -5.80
N VAL A 218 -3.88 32.08 -4.73
CA VAL A 218 -4.93 32.50 -3.78
C VAL A 218 -5.04 34.01 -3.75
N GLY A 219 -6.25 34.52 -3.54
CA GLY A 219 -6.54 35.95 -3.37
C GLY A 219 -7.90 36.15 -2.70
N PRO A 220 -8.17 37.31 -2.09
CA PRO A 220 -9.45 37.58 -1.42
C PRO A 220 -10.65 37.44 -2.36
N ASP A 221 -10.51 37.92 -3.59
CA ASP A 221 -11.54 37.86 -4.65
C ASP A 221 -11.26 36.78 -5.71
N SER A 222 -10.40 35.80 -5.41
CA SER A 222 -10.12 34.66 -6.29
C SER A 222 -10.80 33.40 -5.73
N PRO A 223 -11.82 32.83 -6.40
CA PRO A 223 -12.41 33.27 -7.66
C PRO A 223 -13.37 34.45 -7.46
N ARG A 224 -13.64 35.16 -8.56
CA ARG A 224 -14.65 36.21 -8.60
C ARG A 224 -16.03 35.56 -8.68
N ILE A 225 -16.92 35.93 -7.76
CA ILE A 225 -18.27 35.37 -7.69
C ILE A 225 -19.26 36.42 -8.20
N VAL A 226 -20.10 36.01 -9.15
CA VAL A 226 -21.18 36.82 -9.72
C VAL A 226 -22.51 36.18 -9.35
N LEU A 227 -23.38 36.93 -8.68
CA LEU A 227 -24.74 36.48 -8.38
C LEU A 227 -25.68 37.00 -9.48
N PRO A 228 -26.35 36.12 -10.26
CA PRO A 228 -27.33 36.56 -11.23
C PRO A 228 -28.60 37.07 -10.55
N GLU A 229 -29.41 37.85 -11.28
CA GLU A 229 -30.74 38.21 -10.81
C GLU A 229 -31.65 36.97 -10.80
N LEU A 230 -32.32 36.74 -9.68
CA LEU A 230 -33.24 35.63 -9.51
C LEU A 230 -34.67 36.16 -9.41
N GLN A 231 -35.53 35.80 -10.36
CA GLN A 231 -36.96 36.01 -10.23
C GLN A 231 -37.53 34.96 -9.28
N VAL A 232 -37.70 35.32 -8.01
CA VAL A 232 -38.35 34.45 -7.03
C VAL A 232 -39.85 34.48 -7.28
N ALA A 233 -40.43 33.33 -7.62
CA ALA A 233 -41.87 33.23 -7.84
C ALA A 233 -42.64 33.62 -6.55
N PRO A 234 -43.70 34.46 -6.64
CA PRO A 234 -44.36 35.00 -5.45
C PRO A 234 -44.89 33.93 -4.48
N HIS A 235 -45.28 32.76 -4.99
CA HIS A 235 -45.80 31.65 -4.18
C HIS A 235 -44.73 30.97 -3.30
N LEU A 236 -43.44 31.23 -3.51
CA LEU A 236 -42.36 30.68 -2.71
C LEU A 236 -42.21 31.34 -1.32
N GLY A 237 -42.84 32.51 -1.14
CA GLY A 237 -42.82 33.27 0.10
C GLY A 237 -41.49 33.99 0.36
N PRO A 238 -41.36 34.64 1.54
CA PRO A 238 -40.22 35.52 1.84
C PRO A 238 -38.87 34.78 1.98
N GLN A 239 -38.88 33.49 2.30
CA GLN A 239 -37.68 32.65 2.34
C GLN A 239 -37.21 32.23 0.93
N GLY A 240 -38.04 32.43 -0.10
CA GLY A 240 -37.73 32.07 -1.48
C GLY A 240 -37.26 30.62 -1.61
N LEU A 241 -36.04 30.43 -2.12
CA LEU A 241 -35.46 29.12 -2.37
C LEU A 241 -34.89 28.44 -1.11
N ASN A 242 -34.61 29.15 -0.03
CA ASN A 242 -33.82 28.60 1.07
C ASN A 242 -34.63 27.72 2.04
N ILE A 243 -33.93 27.03 2.94
CA ILE A 243 -34.50 26.18 3.99
C ILE A 243 -35.42 26.97 4.93
N ARG A 244 -36.41 26.30 5.51
CA ARG A 244 -37.44 26.87 6.39
C ARG A 244 -37.79 25.92 7.53
N THR A 245 -38.27 26.46 8.65
CA THR A 245 -38.58 25.70 9.88
C THR A 245 -39.71 24.68 9.71
N PHE A 246 -40.64 24.96 8.80
CA PHE A 246 -41.72 24.06 8.43
C PHE A 246 -41.91 24.09 6.92
N ASP A 247 -41.98 22.93 6.31
CA ASP A 247 -42.26 22.76 4.88
C ASP A 247 -43.21 21.59 4.66
N ILE A 248 -44.01 21.67 3.61
CA ILE A 248 -44.86 20.55 3.18
C ILE A 248 -44.02 19.72 2.20
N PRO A 249 -43.87 18.39 2.39
CA PRO A 249 -42.94 17.59 1.59
C PRO A 249 -43.08 17.78 0.06
N LEU A 250 -44.31 17.82 -0.45
CA LEU A 250 -44.59 18.03 -1.87
C LEU A 250 -44.15 19.43 -2.35
N MET A 251 -44.29 20.47 -1.52
CA MET A 251 -43.82 21.82 -1.85
C MET A 251 -42.30 21.92 -1.80
N GLY A 252 -41.64 21.15 -0.92
CA GLY A 252 -40.18 21.05 -0.89
C GLY A 252 -39.64 20.42 -2.19
N GLU A 253 -40.27 19.35 -2.66
CA GLU A 253 -39.93 18.70 -3.94
C GLU A 253 -40.19 19.62 -5.14
N GLU A 254 -41.37 20.25 -5.22
CA GLU A 254 -41.70 21.24 -6.26
C GLU A 254 -40.65 22.36 -6.31
N ARG A 255 -40.26 22.88 -5.14
CA ARG A 255 -39.23 23.93 -5.04
C ARG A 255 -37.88 23.46 -5.55
N LEU A 256 -37.46 22.25 -5.16
CA LEU A 256 -36.21 21.65 -5.59
C LEU A 256 -36.15 21.54 -7.12
N VAL A 257 -37.15 20.91 -7.72
CA VAL A 257 -37.16 20.57 -9.15
C VAL A 257 -37.37 21.81 -10.03
N ASN A 258 -38.37 22.63 -9.72
CA ASN A 258 -38.80 23.71 -10.61
C ASN A 258 -38.07 25.04 -10.38
N HIS A 259 -37.42 25.23 -9.22
CA HIS A 259 -36.85 26.52 -8.85
C HIS A 259 -35.37 26.44 -8.44
N ARG A 260 -35.00 25.55 -7.52
CA ARG A 260 -33.61 25.47 -7.02
C ARG A 260 -32.62 24.95 -8.05
N LEU A 261 -32.94 23.83 -8.72
CA LEU A 261 -32.08 23.27 -9.76
C LEU A 261 -31.86 24.24 -10.94
N PRO A 262 -32.91 24.89 -11.50
CA PRO A 262 -32.72 25.96 -12.49
C PRO A 262 -31.88 27.14 -11.99
N ALA A 263 -32.04 27.55 -10.72
CA ALA A 263 -31.22 28.60 -10.13
C ALA A 263 -29.73 28.21 -10.05
N ALA A 264 -29.42 26.94 -9.76
CA ALA A 264 -28.04 26.43 -9.79
C ALA A 264 -27.43 26.51 -11.21
N VAL A 265 -28.21 26.19 -12.25
CA VAL A 265 -27.79 26.33 -13.66
C VAL A 265 -27.56 27.80 -14.02
N ALA A 266 -28.47 28.69 -13.63
CA ALA A 266 -28.33 30.14 -13.87
C ALA A 266 -27.08 30.71 -13.19
N TYR A 267 -26.79 30.30 -11.95
CA TYR A 267 -25.56 30.65 -11.26
C TYR A 267 -24.32 30.14 -11.99
N ALA A 268 -24.32 28.88 -12.44
CA ALA A 268 -23.19 28.30 -13.15
C ALA A 268 -22.89 29.04 -14.45
N ARG A 269 -23.93 29.46 -15.17
CA ARG A 269 -23.81 30.28 -16.38
C ARG A 269 -23.22 31.66 -16.11
N ALA A 270 -23.73 32.37 -15.11
CA ALA A 270 -23.25 33.70 -14.73
C ALA A 270 -21.76 33.70 -14.33
N ASN A 271 -21.28 32.59 -13.76
CA ASN A 271 -19.89 32.42 -13.34
C ASN A 271 -19.02 31.67 -14.37
N ARG A 272 -19.56 31.29 -15.54
CA ARG A 272 -18.86 30.52 -16.57
C ARG A 272 -18.19 29.25 -16.03
N LEU A 273 -18.86 28.55 -15.12
CA LEU A 273 -18.34 27.30 -14.55
C LEU A 273 -18.17 26.23 -15.64
N ASN A 274 -19.03 26.26 -16.65
CA ASN A 274 -18.85 25.54 -17.90
C ASN A 274 -18.32 26.52 -18.95
N HIS A 275 -17.23 26.19 -19.62
CA HIS A 275 -16.57 27.10 -20.56
C HIS A 275 -15.83 26.37 -21.67
N LEU A 276 -15.58 27.11 -22.76
CA LEU A 276 -14.70 26.69 -23.84
C LEU A 276 -13.26 27.07 -23.48
N LEU A 277 -12.31 26.19 -23.76
CA LEU A 277 -10.90 26.47 -23.52
C LEU A 277 -10.39 27.60 -24.42
N GLN A 278 -10.85 27.61 -25.67
CA GLN A 278 -10.46 28.57 -26.69
C GLN A 278 -11.56 28.69 -27.74
N GLU A 279 -11.60 29.84 -28.42
CA GLU A 279 -12.43 30.03 -29.60
C GLU A 279 -11.75 29.40 -30.82
N VAL A 280 -12.52 28.60 -31.56
CA VAL A 280 -12.09 27.95 -32.80
C VAL A 280 -13.18 28.16 -33.85
N PRO A 281 -13.09 29.23 -34.66
CA PRO A 281 -14.00 29.47 -35.77
C PRO A 281 -13.90 28.32 -36.78
N GLY A 282 -15.04 27.80 -37.24
CA GLY A 282 -15.08 26.66 -38.17
C GLY A 282 -14.65 25.31 -37.56
N ALA A 283 -14.70 25.18 -36.23
CA ALA A 283 -14.47 23.88 -35.59
C ALA A 283 -15.47 22.83 -36.11
N ARG A 284 -14.97 21.61 -36.34
CA ARG A 284 -15.76 20.46 -36.80
C ARG A 284 -15.85 19.35 -35.75
N LEU A 285 -14.84 19.25 -34.88
CA LEU A 285 -14.80 18.30 -33.77
C LEU A 285 -14.82 19.04 -32.43
N GLY A 286 -15.76 18.68 -31.56
CA GLY A 286 -15.76 19.07 -30.16
C GLY A 286 -15.26 17.94 -29.26
N VAL A 287 -14.47 18.25 -28.24
CA VAL A 287 -14.18 17.33 -27.12
C VAL A 287 -14.70 17.97 -25.83
N LEU A 288 -15.68 17.35 -25.20
CA LEU A 288 -16.24 17.80 -23.92
C LEU A 288 -15.77 16.90 -22.79
N SER A 289 -15.26 17.49 -21.70
CA SER A 289 -14.81 16.75 -20.53
C SER A 289 -15.04 17.51 -19.22
N ALA A 290 -14.80 16.85 -18.09
CA ALA A 290 -14.94 17.41 -16.74
C ALA A 290 -13.94 16.77 -15.77
N GLY A 291 -13.68 17.48 -14.65
CA GLY A 291 -12.84 17.01 -13.56
C GLY A 291 -11.53 16.37 -13.99
N LYS A 292 -11.16 15.23 -13.41
CA LYS A 292 -9.88 14.56 -13.70
C LYS A 292 -9.75 14.17 -15.19
N SER A 293 -10.81 13.71 -15.85
CA SER A 293 -10.78 13.40 -17.29
C SER A 293 -10.38 14.59 -18.15
N TYR A 294 -10.73 15.82 -17.75
CA TYR A 294 -10.31 17.01 -18.47
C TYR A 294 -8.78 17.16 -18.47
N GLN A 295 -8.12 16.89 -17.34
CA GLN A 295 -6.65 16.88 -17.30
C GLN A 295 -6.06 15.77 -18.18
N ASP A 296 -6.70 14.60 -18.23
CA ASP A 296 -6.27 13.52 -19.12
C ASP A 296 -6.45 13.87 -20.61
N VAL A 297 -7.49 14.63 -20.97
CA VAL A 297 -7.68 15.16 -22.33
C VAL A 297 -6.55 16.12 -22.68
N LEU A 298 -6.22 17.08 -21.80
CA LEU A 298 -5.10 17.99 -22.03
C LEU A 298 -3.77 17.23 -22.18
N GLN A 299 -3.54 16.21 -21.33
CA GLN A 299 -2.37 15.35 -21.45
C GLN A 299 -2.35 14.55 -22.76
N ALA A 300 -3.51 14.09 -23.23
CA ALA A 300 -3.65 13.39 -24.49
C ALA A 300 -3.29 14.31 -25.68
N LEU A 301 -3.81 15.55 -25.68
CA LEU A 301 -3.51 16.56 -26.70
C LEU A 301 -2.00 16.90 -26.72
N ALA A 302 -1.40 17.09 -25.54
CA ALA A 302 0.03 17.35 -25.41
C ALA A 302 0.88 16.18 -25.94
N GLY A 303 0.55 14.93 -25.58
CA GLY A 303 1.26 13.75 -26.07
C GLY A 303 1.04 13.47 -27.56
N MET A 304 -0.03 14.00 -28.16
CA MET A 304 -0.28 14.02 -29.60
C MET A 304 0.46 15.17 -30.32
N GLY A 305 1.09 16.10 -29.59
CA GLY A 305 1.69 17.30 -30.17
C GLY A 305 0.66 18.28 -30.76
N LEU A 306 -0.59 18.24 -30.26
CA LEU A 306 -1.66 19.14 -30.67
C LEU A 306 -1.65 20.37 -29.76
N ASP A 307 -0.79 21.34 -30.07
CA ASP A 307 -0.82 22.66 -29.44
C ASP A 307 -2.04 23.48 -29.91
N GLU A 308 -2.27 24.64 -29.29
CA GLU A 308 -3.44 25.49 -29.63
C GLU A 308 -3.52 25.85 -31.12
N THR A 309 -2.37 26.07 -31.77
CA THR A 309 -2.29 26.38 -33.20
C THR A 309 -2.78 25.18 -34.02
N ARG A 310 -2.24 23.99 -33.75
CA ARG A 310 -2.63 22.77 -34.45
C ARG A 310 -4.07 22.36 -34.17
N GLN A 311 -4.57 22.63 -32.97
CA GLN A 311 -5.97 22.43 -32.63
C GLN A 311 -6.88 23.31 -33.49
N ARG A 312 -6.52 24.59 -33.71
CA ARG A 312 -7.28 25.48 -34.61
C ARG A 312 -7.23 25.01 -36.06
N GLU A 313 -6.06 24.62 -36.56
CA GLU A 313 -5.90 24.11 -37.93
C GLU A 313 -6.75 22.86 -38.20
N LEU A 314 -6.88 21.98 -37.20
CA LEU A 314 -7.68 20.76 -37.30
C LEU A 314 -9.17 20.98 -36.99
N GLY A 315 -9.57 22.20 -36.62
CA GLY A 315 -10.94 22.52 -36.24
C GLY A 315 -11.39 21.79 -34.96
N LEU A 316 -10.51 21.70 -33.95
CA LEU A 316 -10.75 21.01 -32.67
C LEU A 316 -11.12 22.01 -31.55
N ARG A 317 -12.35 21.92 -31.06
CA ARG A 317 -12.87 22.72 -29.93
C ARG A 317 -12.88 21.90 -28.65
N ILE A 318 -12.38 22.46 -27.55
CA ILE A 318 -12.37 21.80 -26.24
C ILE A 318 -13.32 22.53 -25.28
N GLY A 319 -14.28 21.80 -24.71
CA GLY A 319 -15.20 22.27 -23.69
C GLY A 319 -14.91 21.63 -22.34
N LYS A 320 -15.03 22.43 -21.27
CA LYS A 320 -14.91 21.97 -19.89
C LYS A 320 -16.21 22.22 -19.14
N ALA A 321 -16.78 21.18 -18.54
CA ALA A 321 -17.88 21.31 -17.59
C ALA A 321 -17.37 21.33 -16.15
N GLY A 322 -17.63 22.42 -15.43
CA GLY A 322 -17.44 22.53 -13.98
C GLY A 322 -18.67 22.08 -13.20
N LEU A 323 -19.88 22.42 -13.69
CA LEU A 323 -21.16 21.87 -13.24
C LEU A 323 -21.55 20.72 -14.18
N ILE A 324 -21.43 19.49 -13.69
CA ILE A 324 -21.68 18.28 -14.49
C ILE A 324 -23.13 17.79 -14.43
N TRP A 325 -23.87 18.22 -13.40
CA TRP A 325 -25.31 17.99 -13.29
C TRP A 325 -25.98 19.05 -12.41
N PRO A 326 -27.14 19.60 -12.80
CA PRO A 326 -27.70 19.55 -14.16
C PRO A 326 -26.80 20.30 -15.15
N LEU A 327 -26.53 19.71 -16.32
CA LEU A 327 -25.71 20.34 -17.34
C LEU A 327 -26.49 21.50 -17.98
N ASP A 328 -25.84 22.66 -18.15
CA ASP A 328 -26.47 23.85 -18.75
C ASP A 328 -26.78 23.65 -20.25
N PRO A 329 -28.07 23.65 -20.67
CA PRO A 329 -28.42 23.50 -22.07
C PRO A 329 -27.88 24.60 -22.99
N GLN A 330 -27.74 25.83 -22.47
CA GLN A 330 -27.22 26.95 -23.26
C GLN A 330 -25.74 26.72 -23.59
N PHE A 331 -24.94 26.30 -22.62
CA PHE A 331 -23.54 25.93 -22.84
C PHE A 331 -23.42 24.79 -23.86
N VAL A 332 -24.29 23.77 -23.79
CA VAL A 332 -24.26 22.66 -24.77
C VAL A 332 -24.57 23.17 -26.18
N GLY A 333 -25.54 24.08 -26.33
CA GLY A 333 -25.83 24.73 -27.60
C GLY A 333 -24.64 25.54 -28.14
N GLU A 334 -24.04 26.40 -27.31
CA GLU A 334 -22.86 27.19 -27.65
C GLU A 334 -21.65 26.30 -28.02
N PHE A 335 -21.47 25.19 -27.32
CA PHE A 335 -20.40 24.24 -27.60
C PHE A 335 -20.64 23.48 -28.92
N ALA A 336 -21.88 23.04 -29.18
CA ALA A 336 -22.26 22.23 -30.32
C ALA A 336 -22.39 23.02 -31.64
N ASP A 337 -22.54 24.34 -31.57
CA ASP A 337 -22.74 25.17 -32.76
C ASP A 337 -21.59 25.02 -33.78
N GLY A 338 -21.98 24.67 -35.01
CA GLY A 338 -21.08 24.42 -36.14
C GLY A 338 -20.31 23.09 -36.11
N LEU A 339 -20.47 22.24 -35.09
CA LEU A 339 -19.75 20.96 -35.01
C LEU A 339 -20.40 19.86 -35.86
N ASP A 340 -19.57 19.02 -36.47
CA ASP A 340 -20.00 17.78 -37.14
C ASP A 340 -20.04 16.59 -36.16
N ALA A 341 -19.15 16.60 -35.17
CA ALA A 341 -19.04 15.54 -34.18
C ALA A 341 -18.61 16.08 -32.80
N ILE A 342 -19.09 15.41 -31.76
CA ILE A 342 -18.70 15.63 -30.37
C ILE A 342 -18.17 14.33 -29.79
N LEU A 343 -17.01 14.39 -29.15
CA LEU A 343 -16.46 13.34 -28.29
C LEU A 343 -16.63 13.73 -26.83
N VAL A 344 -17.44 12.99 -26.08
CA VAL A 344 -17.58 13.16 -24.64
C VAL A 344 -16.60 12.25 -23.91
N VAL A 345 -15.69 12.87 -23.15
CA VAL A 345 -14.67 12.19 -22.36
C VAL A 345 -15.00 12.33 -20.88
N GLU A 346 -15.60 11.30 -20.31
CA GLU A 346 -15.95 11.21 -18.90
C GLU A 346 -15.61 9.85 -18.31
N GLU A 347 -15.40 9.76 -16.99
CA GLU A 347 -15.05 8.50 -16.33
C GLU A 347 -16.29 7.63 -16.10
N LYS A 348 -16.10 6.31 -16.00
CA LYS A 348 -17.17 5.35 -15.66
C LYS A 348 -18.34 5.42 -16.65
N ARG A 349 -19.58 5.66 -16.21
CA ARG A 349 -20.80 5.61 -17.04
C ARG A 349 -21.10 6.99 -17.63
N GLY A 350 -21.88 7.01 -18.72
CA GLY A 350 -22.32 8.26 -19.34
C GLY A 350 -23.23 9.06 -18.41
N ILE A 351 -22.86 10.30 -18.11
CA ILE A 351 -23.70 11.30 -17.44
C ILE A 351 -23.69 12.59 -18.26
N LEU A 352 -22.51 13.06 -18.65
CA LEU A 352 -22.38 14.15 -19.60
C LEU A 352 -22.86 13.71 -20.98
N GLU A 353 -22.49 12.51 -21.43
CA GLU A 353 -22.88 11.98 -22.75
C GLU A 353 -24.39 11.93 -22.90
N ASP A 354 -25.08 11.40 -21.89
CA ASP A 354 -26.53 11.23 -21.92
C ASP A 354 -27.27 12.57 -21.85
N GLN A 355 -26.80 13.50 -21.00
CA GLN A 355 -27.36 14.86 -20.95
C GLN A 355 -27.12 15.63 -22.25
N VAL A 356 -25.93 15.54 -22.84
CA VAL A 356 -25.61 16.18 -24.13
C VAL A 356 -26.52 15.65 -25.23
N LYS A 357 -26.67 14.32 -25.35
CA LYS A 357 -27.58 13.73 -26.34
C LYS A 357 -29.03 14.16 -26.11
N GLY A 358 -29.49 14.18 -24.87
CA GLY A 358 -30.84 14.63 -24.50
C GLY A 358 -31.08 16.09 -24.86
N ILE A 359 -30.16 16.98 -24.50
CA ILE A 359 -30.25 18.42 -24.80
C ILE A 359 -30.22 18.67 -26.31
N LEU A 360 -29.31 18.01 -27.04
CA LEU A 360 -29.17 18.19 -28.49
C LEU A 360 -30.36 17.66 -29.29
N TYR A 361 -31.18 16.78 -28.73
CA TYR A 361 -32.37 16.27 -29.39
C TYR A 361 -33.42 17.38 -29.57
N ASP A 362 -33.58 18.25 -28.57
CA ASP A 362 -34.58 19.31 -28.56
C ASP A 362 -34.06 20.66 -29.08
N LEU A 363 -32.73 20.84 -29.15
CA LEU A 363 -32.13 22.08 -29.66
C LEU A 363 -32.28 22.19 -31.18
N ALA A 364 -32.79 23.33 -31.65
CA ALA A 364 -32.83 23.66 -33.07
C ALA A 364 -31.44 24.14 -33.55
N LEU A 365 -30.55 23.19 -33.87
CA LEU A 365 -29.25 23.47 -34.47
C LEU A 365 -29.31 23.34 -36.00
N PRO A 366 -28.56 24.17 -36.76
CA PRO A 366 -28.47 24.02 -38.22
C PRO A 366 -27.99 22.62 -38.65
N ASN A 367 -27.04 22.07 -37.87
CA ASN A 367 -26.52 20.70 -38.00
C ASN A 367 -26.48 20.07 -36.61
N HIS A 368 -26.98 18.83 -36.49
CA HIS A 368 -26.84 18.06 -35.25
C HIS A 368 -25.55 17.25 -35.28
N PRO A 369 -24.58 17.53 -34.40
CA PRO A 369 -23.33 16.78 -34.37
C PRO A 369 -23.58 15.34 -33.93
N ARG A 370 -22.82 14.40 -34.51
CA ARG A 370 -22.79 13.04 -34.00
C ARG A 370 -22.06 13.01 -32.65
N VAL A 371 -22.74 12.53 -31.62
CA VAL A 371 -22.15 12.38 -30.28
C VAL A 371 -21.59 10.98 -30.08
N ALA A 372 -20.29 10.88 -29.87
CA ALA A 372 -19.60 9.68 -29.43
C ALA A 372 -19.07 9.88 -28.00
N GLY A 373 -19.09 8.84 -27.19
CA GLY A 373 -18.49 8.87 -25.84
C GLY A 373 -18.01 7.47 -25.48
N LYS A 374 -18.88 6.69 -24.83
CA LYS A 374 -18.61 5.26 -24.59
C LYS A 374 -18.66 4.45 -25.88
N TYR A 375 -19.64 4.75 -26.73
CA TYR A 375 -19.81 4.10 -28.03
C TYR A 375 -19.95 5.14 -29.14
N ALA A 376 -19.78 4.71 -30.39
CA ALA A 376 -19.69 5.60 -31.54
C ALA A 376 -21.05 6.07 -32.10
N ALA A 377 -22.17 5.44 -31.72
CA ALA A 377 -23.47 5.71 -32.32
C ALA A 377 -24.58 5.93 -31.28
N ALA A 378 -24.93 4.91 -30.49
CA ALA A 378 -26.07 4.97 -29.56
C ALA A 378 -25.63 4.77 -28.10
N GLN A 379 -26.59 4.89 -27.18
CA GLN A 379 -26.37 4.67 -25.76
C GLN A 379 -25.91 3.24 -25.45
N ALA A 380 -25.26 3.04 -24.30
CA ALA A 380 -24.63 1.77 -23.92
C ALA A 380 -25.56 0.55 -23.90
N PHE A 381 -26.87 0.76 -23.74
CA PHE A 381 -27.88 -0.30 -23.65
C PHE A 381 -28.62 -0.55 -24.97
N ALA A 382 -28.30 0.18 -26.04
CA ALA A 382 -28.90 -0.06 -27.34
C ALA A 382 -28.38 -1.37 -27.96
N PRO A 383 -29.21 -2.14 -28.68
CA PRO A 383 -28.77 -3.37 -29.35
C PRO A 383 -27.69 -3.10 -30.41
N GLU A 384 -27.74 -1.91 -31.04
CA GLU A 384 -26.79 -1.45 -32.05
C GLU A 384 -26.09 -0.16 -31.58
N HIS A 385 -25.32 -0.23 -30.50
CA HIS A 385 -24.61 0.93 -29.94
C HIS A 385 -23.40 1.40 -30.76
N GLY A 386 -22.95 0.61 -31.74
CA GLY A 386 -21.76 0.87 -32.54
C GLY A 386 -20.46 0.47 -31.83
N GLU A 387 -19.32 0.77 -32.44
CA GLU A 387 -18.00 0.43 -31.88
C GLU A 387 -17.74 1.13 -30.54
N ALA A 388 -16.99 0.47 -29.65
CA ALA A 388 -16.57 1.05 -28.39
C ALA A 388 -15.48 2.11 -28.63
N VAL A 389 -15.66 3.30 -28.04
CA VAL A 389 -14.76 4.45 -28.19
C VAL A 389 -13.97 4.68 -26.90
N LEU A 390 -14.67 4.79 -25.76
CA LEU A 390 -14.08 4.89 -24.43
C LEU A 390 -14.72 3.87 -23.49
N GLN A 391 -13.94 3.32 -22.56
CA GLN A 391 -14.46 2.33 -21.62
C GLN A 391 -15.44 2.94 -20.61
N GLY A 392 -16.51 2.18 -20.33
CA GLY A 392 -17.54 2.50 -19.33
C GLY A 392 -17.18 2.13 -17.88
N TRP A 393 -15.96 1.63 -17.65
CA TRP A 393 -15.52 1.03 -16.40
C TRP A 393 -14.03 1.28 -16.16
N GLY A 394 -13.59 1.19 -14.91
CA GLY A 394 -12.22 1.52 -14.50
C GLY A 394 -11.84 2.99 -14.71
N GLU A 395 -10.55 3.27 -14.64
CA GLU A 395 -9.95 4.57 -14.94
C GLU A 395 -9.69 4.73 -16.45
N LEU A 396 -9.92 5.93 -16.98
CA LEU A 396 -9.43 6.30 -18.31
C LEU A 396 -7.95 6.67 -18.25
N SER A 397 -7.19 6.27 -19.27
CA SER A 397 -5.81 6.72 -19.46
C SER A 397 -5.71 7.78 -20.58
N PRO A 398 -4.75 8.72 -20.50
CA PRO A 398 -4.49 9.67 -21.58
C PRO A 398 -4.28 8.98 -22.93
N THR A 399 -3.61 7.83 -22.96
CA THR A 399 -3.38 7.07 -24.21
C THR A 399 -4.69 6.58 -24.83
N GLN A 400 -5.64 6.07 -24.05
CA GLN A 400 -6.96 5.69 -24.59
C GLN A 400 -7.68 6.90 -25.19
N ILE A 401 -7.58 8.06 -24.54
CA ILE A 401 -8.15 9.31 -25.02
C ILE A 401 -7.46 9.78 -26.31
N MET A 402 -6.14 9.64 -26.44
CA MET A 402 -5.40 9.93 -27.68
C MET A 402 -5.97 9.12 -28.86
N HIS A 403 -6.20 7.82 -28.66
CA HIS A 403 -6.78 6.95 -29.68
C HIS A 403 -8.22 7.36 -30.03
N ALA A 404 -9.03 7.73 -29.04
CA ALA A 404 -10.39 8.19 -29.27
C ALA A 404 -10.43 9.51 -30.06
N ILE A 405 -9.60 10.50 -29.69
CA ILE A 405 -9.49 11.79 -30.40
C ILE A 405 -8.99 11.57 -31.82
N HIS A 406 -7.89 10.82 -32.00
CA HIS A 406 -7.35 10.49 -33.32
C HIS A 406 -8.36 9.75 -34.20
N GLY A 407 -9.12 8.81 -33.64
CA GLY A 407 -10.17 8.08 -34.34
C GLY A 407 -11.29 8.99 -34.85
N GLN A 408 -11.68 10.01 -34.08
CA GLN A 408 -12.68 11.00 -34.54
C GLN A 408 -12.09 11.97 -35.57
N LEU A 409 -10.85 12.44 -35.36
CA LEU A 409 -10.16 13.32 -36.32
C LEU A 409 -10.04 12.66 -37.70
N ARG A 410 -9.65 11.38 -37.77
CA ARG A 410 -9.55 10.65 -39.05
C ARG A 410 -10.88 10.46 -39.77
N LYS A 411 -12.00 10.45 -39.06
CA LYS A 411 -13.34 10.38 -39.69
C LYS A 411 -13.73 11.70 -40.33
N LEU A 412 -13.28 12.82 -39.77
CA LEU A 412 -13.57 14.17 -40.28
C LEU A 412 -12.57 14.65 -41.34
N HIS A 413 -11.33 14.17 -41.22
CA HIS A 413 -10.19 14.49 -42.08
C HIS A 413 -9.49 13.19 -42.52
N PRO A 414 -10.08 12.43 -43.47
CA PRO A 414 -9.53 11.14 -43.92
C PRO A 414 -8.13 11.22 -44.51
N GLU A 415 -7.73 12.40 -44.97
CA GLU A 415 -6.42 12.75 -45.52
C GLU A 415 -5.33 12.88 -44.44
N LEU A 416 -5.68 12.97 -43.15
CA LEU A 416 -4.69 13.03 -42.08
C LEU A 416 -3.84 11.75 -42.04
N PRO A 417 -2.50 11.88 -42.07
CA PRO A 417 -1.62 10.73 -41.91
C PRO A 417 -1.86 10.08 -40.54
N ALA A 418 -1.75 8.75 -40.49
CA ALA A 418 -1.88 8.03 -39.24
C ALA A 418 -0.81 8.50 -38.25
N MET A 419 -1.24 8.97 -37.08
CA MET A 419 -0.32 9.35 -36.01
C MET A 419 0.29 8.10 -35.37
N ALA A 420 1.60 8.15 -35.11
CA ALA A 420 2.29 7.13 -34.34
C ALA A 420 1.94 7.27 -32.85
N LEU A 421 0.81 6.71 -32.44
CA LEU A 421 0.35 6.73 -31.05
C LEU A 421 0.94 5.55 -30.25
N PRO A 422 1.24 5.74 -28.95
CA PRO A 422 1.54 4.63 -28.06
C PRO A 422 0.37 3.63 -28.04
N PRO A 423 0.60 2.32 -27.85
CA PRO A 423 -0.48 1.34 -27.82
C PRO A 423 -1.52 1.68 -26.74
N ALA A 424 -2.82 1.61 -27.12
CA ALA A 424 -3.95 1.99 -26.26
C ALA A 424 -4.10 1.11 -25.00
N THR A 425 -3.51 -0.08 -24.98
CA THR A 425 -3.67 -1.04 -23.90
C THR A 425 -2.65 -0.79 -22.78
N ASN A 426 -3.16 -0.60 -21.56
CA ASN A 426 -2.37 -0.71 -20.32
C ASN A 426 -1.85 -2.15 -20.08
N LYS A 427 -2.20 -3.11 -20.94
CA LYS A 427 -1.54 -4.39 -21.01
C LYS A 427 -0.35 -4.26 -21.94
N LEU A 428 0.84 -4.55 -21.42
CA LEU A 428 1.98 -4.92 -22.26
C LEU A 428 1.47 -5.94 -23.31
N PRO A 429 1.90 -5.87 -24.58
CA PRO A 429 1.55 -6.90 -25.55
C PRO A 429 1.99 -8.28 -25.02
N GLY A 430 1.00 -9.11 -24.64
CA GLY A 430 1.20 -10.40 -24.00
C GLY A 430 0.22 -10.62 -22.84
N LEU A 431 -0.15 -11.88 -22.56
CA LEU A 431 -0.77 -12.29 -21.30
C LEU A 431 -0.01 -11.67 -20.10
N PRO A 432 -0.63 -11.48 -18.91
CA PRO A 432 0.12 -11.04 -17.72
C PRO A 432 1.36 -11.91 -17.63
N ASP A 433 2.53 -11.29 -17.79
CA ASP A 433 3.77 -12.03 -17.81
C ASP A 433 3.82 -12.81 -16.49
N PRO A 434 3.83 -14.16 -16.51
CA PRO A 434 3.93 -14.94 -15.28
C PRO A 434 5.20 -14.59 -14.49
N ALA A 435 6.19 -13.97 -15.14
CA ALA A 435 7.40 -13.43 -14.54
C ALA A 435 7.28 -11.98 -14.02
N SER A 436 6.15 -11.29 -14.22
CA SER A 436 5.91 -9.95 -13.67
C SER A 436 5.83 -10.03 -12.14
N PRO A 437 6.72 -9.34 -11.41
CA PRO A 437 6.74 -9.44 -9.96
C PRO A 437 5.57 -8.64 -9.37
N ASN A 438 4.62 -9.33 -8.72
CA ASN A 438 3.56 -8.66 -7.96
C ASN A 438 3.88 -8.63 -6.46
N ARG A 439 3.82 -7.43 -5.87
CA ARG A 439 4.01 -7.23 -4.42
C ARG A 439 2.66 -7.17 -3.73
N ASN A 440 2.12 -8.34 -3.41
CA ASN A 440 0.84 -8.48 -2.70
C ASN A 440 0.84 -7.74 -1.34
N PRO A 441 -0.27 -7.12 -0.94
CA PRO A 441 -0.39 -6.48 0.35
C PRO A 441 -0.31 -7.54 1.46
N GLY A 442 0.37 -7.20 2.56
CA GLY A 442 0.52 -8.08 3.71
C GLY A 442 0.49 -7.30 5.02
N PHE A 443 0.32 -8.04 6.12
CA PHE A 443 0.33 -7.45 7.44
C PHE A 443 1.69 -6.84 7.81
N CYS A 444 1.66 -5.74 8.57
CA CYS A 444 2.88 -5.13 9.11
C CYS A 444 3.66 -6.11 10.00
N SER A 445 4.98 -5.93 10.12
CA SER A 445 5.81 -6.73 11.04
C SER A 445 5.25 -6.70 12.47
N GLY A 446 5.01 -7.87 13.06
CA GLY A 446 4.44 -7.98 14.41
C GLY A 446 2.99 -7.51 14.54
N CYS A 447 2.23 -7.46 13.44
CA CYS A 447 0.80 -7.14 13.46
C CYS A 447 0.01 -8.19 14.25
N PRO A 448 -0.93 -7.79 15.13
CA PRO A 448 -1.80 -8.74 15.84
C PRO A 448 -2.65 -9.60 14.91
N HIS A 449 -3.03 -9.07 13.74
CA HIS A 449 -3.85 -9.78 12.76
C HIS A 449 -3.16 -11.00 12.16
N ASN A 450 -1.82 -11.10 12.21
CA ASN A 450 -1.13 -12.33 11.82
C ASN A 450 -1.60 -13.56 12.61
N ARG A 451 -2.07 -13.37 13.85
CA ARG A 451 -2.65 -14.42 14.70
C ARG A 451 -4.17 -14.29 14.76
N SER A 452 -4.69 -13.10 15.03
CA SER A 452 -6.11 -12.91 15.36
C SER A 452 -7.08 -13.25 14.22
N THR A 453 -6.64 -13.21 12.96
CA THR A 453 -7.50 -13.55 11.81
C THR A 453 -7.49 -15.04 11.48
N GLN A 454 -6.56 -15.82 12.02
CA GLN A 454 -6.52 -17.28 11.81
C GLN A 454 -7.75 -17.95 12.44
N VAL A 455 -8.09 -19.14 11.92
CA VAL A 455 -9.19 -19.98 12.43
C VAL A 455 -8.79 -21.46 12.44
N PRO A 456 -9.39 -22.27 13.33
CA PRO A 456 -9.11 -23.71 13.41
C PRO A 456 -9.46 -24.44 12.12
N ASP A 457 -8.88 -25.63 11.93
CA ASP A 457 -9.20 -26.48 10.79
C ASP A 457 -10.69 -26.85 10.75
N GLY A 458 -11.25 -26.91 9.54
CA GLY A 458 -12.68 -27.13 9.32
C GLY A 458 -13.58 -25.94 9.72
N SER A 459 -13.01 -24.77 9.98
CA SER A 459 -13.74 -23.52 10.24
C SER A 459 -13.40 -22.47 9.20
N ARG A 460 -14.29 -21.49 9.00
CA ARG A 460 -14.01 -20.31 8.19
C ARG A 460 -14.31 -19.01 8.95
N ALA A 461 -13.69 -17.94 8.49
CA ALA A 461 -13.99 -16.58 8.92
C ALA A 461 -14.60 -15.75 7.79
N MET A 462 -15.57 -14.91 8.13
CA MET A 462 -15.96 -13.75 7.31
C MET A 462 -15.18 -12.52 7.74
N VAL A 463 -15.08 -11.57 6.81
CA VAL A 463 -14.40 -10.29 6.99
C VAL A 463 -15.26 -9.17 6.42
N GLY A 464 -15.00 -7.96 6.89
CA GLY A 464 -15.46 -6.73 6.23
C GLY A 464 -14.26 -5.86 5.85
N ILE A 465 -14.50 -4.58 5.65
CA ILE A 465 -13.43 -3.63 5.33
C ILE A 465 -12.59 -3.32 6.58
N GLY A 466 -11.27 -3.42 6.45
CA GLY A 466 -10.33 -3.23 7.56
C GLY A 466 -9.04 -4.03 7.32
N CYS A 467 -8.02 -3.87 8.16
CA CYS A 467 -6.75 -4.58 7.97
C CYS A 467 -6.95 -6.10 7.88
N HIS A 468 -7.93 -6.66 8.60
CA HIS A 468 -8.29 -8.07 8.59
C HIS A 468 -8.77 -8.59 7.22
N ALA A 469 -9.23 -7.70 6.32
CA ALA A 469 -9.54 -8.05 4.93
C ALA A 469 -8.37 -8.72 4.19
N MET A 470 -7.13 -8.36 4.52
CA MET A 470 -5.94 -8.97 3.94
C MET A 470 -5.81 -10.46 4.24
N ALA A 471 -6.51 -10.98 5.26
CA ALA A 471 -6.55 -12.41 5.55
C ALA A 471 -7.10 -13.23 4.36
N VAL A 472 -7.98 -12.64 3.54
CA VAL A 472 -8.49 -13.26 2.30
C VAL A 472 -7.37 -13.56 1.31
N LEU A 473 -6.39 -12.66 1.18
CA LEU A 473 -5.23 -12.84 0.29
C LEU A 473 -4.19 -13.80 0.87
N HIS A 474 -4.25 -14.04 2.18
CA HIS A 474 -3.36 -14.98 2.88
C HIS A 474 -3.87 -16.42 2.80
N ASP A 475 -5.15 -16.65 3.09
CA ASP A 475 -5.80 -17.96 3.05
C ASP A 475 -7.27 -17.82 2.59
N PRO A 476 -7.53 -17.78 1.27
CA PRO A 476 -8.87 -17.60 0.72
C PRO A 476 -9.78 -18.81 0.97
N ILE A 477 -9.24 -19.95 1.39
CA ILE A 477 -10.05 -21.14 1.73
C ILE A 477 -10.66 -20.96 3.11
N LYS A 478 -9.85 -20.59 4.12
CA LYS A 478 -10.33 -20.34 5.48
C LYS A 478 -10.99 -18.98 5.64
N THR A 479 -10.64 -18.00 4.81
CA THR A 479 -11.21 -16.65 4.80
C THR A 479 -11.69 -16.33 3.39
N PRO A 480 -12.83 -16.91 2.96
CA PRO A 480 -13.37 -16.69 1.62
C PRO A 480 -13.63 -15.21 1.34
N PRO A 481 -13.57 -14.78 0.08
CA PRO A 481 -13.73 -13.38 -0.34
C PRO A 481 -15.20 -12.90 -0.27
N MET A 482 -15.85 -13.11 0.86
CA MET A 482 -17.21 -12.66 1.15
C MET A 482 -17.18 -11.26 1.78
N PHE A 483 -16.66 -10.28 1.04
CA PHE A 483 -16.61 -8.88 1.47
C PHE A 483 -18.01 -8.27 1.57
N THR A 484 -18.22 -7.45 2.59
CA THR A 484 -19.46 -6.70 2.84
C THR A 484 -19.15 -5.24 3.20
N GLN A 485 -20.14 -4.37 3.15
CA GLN A 485 -20.05 -2.98 3.57
C GLN A 485 -19.69 -2.88 5.07
N MET A 486 -19.10 -1.75 5.47
CA MET A 486 -18.75 -1.48 6.88
C MET A 486 -20.00 -1.47 7.76
N GLY A 487 -20.06 -2.39 8.72
CA GLY A 487 -21.23 -2.65 9.56
C GLY A 487 -22.11 -3.80 9.10
N GLY A 488 -21.82 -4.42 7.96
CA GLY A 488 -22.48 -5.63 7.47
C GLY A 488 -21.81 -6.92 7.94
N GLU A 489 -20.71 -6.84 8.69
CA GLU A 489 -19.89 -7.99 9.07
C GLU A 489 -20.72 -9.09 9.73
N GLY A 490 -20.67 -10.28 9.12
CA GLY A 490 -21.39 -11.47 9.60
C GLY A 490 -22.80 -11.64 9.04
N MET A 491 -23.40 -10.61 8.42
CA MET A 491 -24.78 -10.70 7.91
C MET A 491 -24.95 -11.68 6.76
N HIS A 492 -23.90 -11.97 5.99
CA HIS A 492 -23.91 -13.06 5.02
C HIS A 492 -24.25 -14.42 5.66
N TRP A 493 -23.83 -14.66 6.91
CA TRP A 493 -24.17 -15.90 7.61
C TRP A 493 -25.66 -16.03 7.91
N LEU A 494 -26.33 -14.92 8.24
CA LEU A 494 -27.76 -14.94 8.49
C LEU A 494 -28.52 -15.43 7.24
N GLY A 495 -28.06 -15.06 6.04
CA GLY A 495 -28.57 -15.58 4.78
C GLY A 495 -28.15 -17.03 4.44
N GLN A 496 -27.11 -17.58 5.09
CA GLN A 496 -26.55 -18.90 4.77
C GLN A 496 -26.95 -20.00 5.76
N HIS A 497 -26.98 -19.70 7.07
CA HIS A 497 -26.99 -20.69 8.16
C HIS A 497 -28.19 -21.64 8.16
N ARG A 498 -29.29 -21.30 7.48
CA ARG A 498 -30.47 -22.16 7.31
C ARG A 498 -30.39 -23.12 6.12
N PHE A 499 -29.43 -22.91 5.22
CA PHE A 499 -29.30 -23.61 3.94
C PHE A 499 -27.98 -24.38 3.80
N THR A 500 -27.27 -24.61 4.91
CA THR A 500 -26.00 -25.34 4.93
C THR A 500 -25.94 -26.28 6.14
N GLY A 501 -25.15 -27.36 6.03
CA GLY A 501 -24.81 -28.24 7.15
C GLY A 501 -23.69 -27.69 8.05
N GLU A 502 -23.05 -26.58 7.64
CA GLU A 502 -22.11 -25.85 8.48
C GLU A 502 -22.84 -25.26 9.69
N LYS A 503 -22.34 -25.52 10.91
CA LYS A 503 -23.03 -25.12 12.14
C LYS A 503 -22.63 -23.76 12.68
N HIS A 504 -21.44 -23.29 12.32
CA HIS A 504 -20.79 -22.15 12.95
C HIS A 504 -19.77 -21.50 12.01
N VAL A 505 -19.61 -20.18 12.17
CA VAL A 505 -18.63 -19.36 11.46
C VAL A 505 -18.01 -18.33 12.41
N PHE A 506 -16.77 -17.93 12.12
CA PHE A 506 -16.15 -16.78 12.77
C PHE A 506 -16.39 -15.50 11.95
N VAL A 507 -16.41 -14.35 12.62
CA VAL A 507 -16.49 -13.04 11.96
C VAL A 507 -15.42 -12.12 12.52
N ASN A 508 -14.49 -11.69 11.68
CA ASN A 508 -13.50 -10.69 12.06
C ASN A 508 -14.13 -9.29 11.90
N ILE A 509 -14.14 -8.50 12.98
CA ILE A 509 -14.59 -7.11 12.97
C ILE A 509 -13.56 -6.25 13.72
N GLY A 510 -13.19 -5.10 13.16
CA GLY A 510 -12.32 -4.13 13.86
C GLY A 510 -13.12 -3.32 14.90
N ASP A 511 -12.46 -2.84 15.94
CA ASP A 511 -13.02 -1.89 16.91
C ASP A 511 -13.57 -0.60 16.29
N GLY A 512 -12.88 -0.04 15.28
CA GLY A 512 -13.40 1.10 14.52
C GLY A 512 -14.71 0.78 13.78
N THR A 513 -14.84 -0.43 13.21
CA THR A 513 -16.09 -0.85 12.56
C THR A 513 -17.19 -1.14 13.56
N TYR A 514 -16.83 -1.76 14.70
CA TYR A 514 -17.75 -1.99 15.81
C TYR A 514 -18.42 -0.69 16.23
N PHE A 515 -17.63 0.36 16.46
CA PHE A 515 -18.12 1.68 16.86
C PHE A 515 -18.93 2.40 15.77
N HIS A 516 -18.46 2.33 14.52
CA HIS A 516 -19.09 3.01 13.38
C HIS A 516 -20.53 2.53 13.08
N SER A 517 -20.72 1.20 13.00
CA SER A 517 -22.03 0.61 12.65
C SER A 517 -22.14 -0.89 12.92
N GLY A 518 -21.04 -1.58 13.19
CA GLY A 518 -21.00 -3.03 13.35
C GLY A 518 -21.69 -3.56 14.61
N PHE A 519 -21.89 -2.70 15.62
CA PHE A 519 -22.74 -3.04 16.77
C PHE A 519 -24.16 -3.44 16.33
N LEU A 520 -24.73 -2.78 15.32
CA LEU A 520 -26.06 -3.13 14.78
C LEU A 520 -26.07 -4.52 14.11
N ALA A 521 -24.98 -4.93 13.45
CA ALA A 521 -24.86 -6.29 12.92
C ALA A 521 -24.85 -7.35 14.03
N ILE A 522 -24.15 -7.09 15.13
CA ILE A 522 -24.13 -8.00 16.28
C ILE A 522 -25.54 -8.10 16.90
N ARG A 523 -26.21 -6.96 17.11
CA ARG A 523 -27.63 -6.91 17.53
C ARG A 523 -28.53 -7.77 16.63
N GLN A 524 -28.39 -7.63 15.30
CA GLN A 524 -29.17 -8.42 14.34
C GLN A 524 -28.84 -9.92 14.41
N ALA A 525 -27.59 -10.30 14.62
CA ALA A 525 -27.19 -11.69 14.81
C ALA A 525 -27.79 -12.32 16.09
N ILE A 526 -27.84 -11.54 17.17
CA ILE A 526 -28.48 -11.93 18.45
C ILE A 526 -29.98 -12.13 18.23
N ALA A 527 -30.64 -11.16 17.59
CA ALA A 527 -32.07 -11.25 17.26
C ALA A 527 -32.40 -12.48 16.39
N ALA A 528 -31.52 -12.81 15.44
CA ALA A 528 -31.66 -13.98 14.57
C ALA A 528 -31.30 -15.32 15.25
N LYS A 529 -30.76 -15.29 16.49
CA LYS A 529 -30.23 -16.47 17.20
C LYS A 529 -29.21 -17.24 16.35
N ALA A 530 -28.35 -16.52 15.61
CA ALA A 530 -27.37 -17.13 14.74
C ALA A 530 -26.22 -17.75 15.54
N ASN A 531 -25.81 -18.97 15.17
CA ASN A 531 -24.64 -19.65 15.75
C ASN A 531 -23.36 -19.11 15.09
N MET A 532 -22.67 -18.19 15.76
CA MET A 532 -21.45 -17.56 15.23
C MET A 532 -20.62 -16.90 16.32
N THR A 533 -19.33 -16.71 16.05
CA THR A 533 -18.42 -15.99 16.96
C THR A 533 -17.87 -14.74 16.30
N TYR A 534 -18.18 -13.58 16.87
CA TYR A 534 -17.51 -12.34 16.50
C TYR A 534 -16.15 -12.24 17.18
N LYS A 535 -15.10 -11.96 16.41
CA LYS A 535 -13.77 -11.60 16.89
C LYS A 535 -13.64 -10.09 16.75
N VAL A 536 -13.89 -9.35 17.83
CA VAL A 536 -13.67 -7.89 17.91
C VAL A 536 -12.17 -7.66 18.07
N LEU A 537 -11.53 -7.28 16.98
CA LEU A 537 -10.09 -7.07 16.88
C LEU A 537 -9.75 -5.65 17.36
N PHE A 538 -9.58 -5.52 18.68
CA PHE A 538 -9.36 -4.24 19.35
C PHE A 538 -7.90 -3.83 19.26
N ASN A 539 -7.61 -2.81 18.44
CA ASN A 539 -6.26 -2.34 18.19
C ASN A 539 -6.04 -0.86 18.59
N GLY A 540 -7.11 -0.14 18.94
CA GLY A 540 -7.13 1.23 19.43
C GLY A 540 -7.04 2.33 18.37
N PHE A 541 -6.99 1.98 17.07
CA PHE A 541 -6.74 2.95 16.00
C PHE A 541 -7.47 2.58 14.70
N VAL A 542 -7.93 3.59 13.95
CA VAL A 542 -8.35 3.41 12.55
C VAL A 542 -7.11 3.28 11.67
N SER A 543 -6.60 2.04 11.63
CA SER A 543 -5.22 1.76 11.22
C SER A 543 -4.97 1.84 9.72
N MET A 544 -5.94 1.51 8.85
CA MET A 544 -5.73 1.55 7.39
C MET A 544 -5.56 2.97 6.85
N THR A 545 -6.26 3.95 7.43
CA THR A 545 -6.34 5.33 6.92
C THR A 545 -5.30 6.28 7.51
N GLY A 546 -4.42 5.82 8.40
CA GLY A 546 -3.36 6.68 8.95
C GLY A 546 -2.98 6.41 10.40
N GLY A 547 -3.79 5.65 11.14
CA GLY A 547 -3.61 5.43 12.57
C GLY A 547 -4.30 6.48 13.43
N GLN A 548 -5.43 7.01 12.95
CA GLN A 548 -6.28 7.95 13.70
C GLN A 548 -6.83 7.30 14.97
N PRO A 549 -7.14 8.07 16.02
CA PRO A 549 -7.98 7.58 17.10
C PRO A 549 -9.37 7.18 16.56
N ILE A 550 -10.07 6.33 17.30
CA ILE A 550 -11.50 6.07 17.09
C ILE A 550 -12.26 7.34 17.52
N ASP A 551 -13.40 7.62 16.87
CA ASP A 551 -14.22 8.78 17.26
C ASP A 551 -14.82 8.51 18.65
N GLY A 552 -14.62 9.43 19.61
CA GLY A 552 -15.01 9.22 21.00
C GLY A 552 -14.06 8.31 21.81
N GLU A 553 -14.49 7.91 23.01
CA GLU A 553 -13.73 7.04 23.91
C GLU A 553 -14.31 5.62 23.89
N LEU A 554 -13.57 4.69 23.28
CA LEU A 554 -13.91 3.26 23.30
C LEU A 554 -12.82 2.47 24.01
N THR A 555 -13.18 1.77 25.07
CA THR A 555 -12.29 0.90 25.85
C THR A 555 -12.81 -0.54 25.85
N VAL A 556 -11.93 -1.51 26.11
CA VAL A 556 -12.32 -2.93 26.20
C VAL A 556 -13.43 -3.16 27.26
N PRO A 557 -13.37 -2.60 28.49
CA PRO A 557 -14.47 -2.74 29.44
C PRO A 557 -15.80 -2.18 28.95
N GLN A 558 -15.81 -1.06 28.21
CA GLN A 558 -17.02 -0.50 27.62
C GLN A 558 -17.60 -1.44 26.55
N VAL A 559 -16.78 -1.90 25.61
CA VAL A 559 -17.20 -2.88 24.57
C VAL A 559 -17.83 -4.11 25.20
N VAL A 560 -17.20 -4.67 26.24
CA VAL A 560 -17.74 -5.83 26.95
C VAL A 560 -19.08 -5.51 27.60
N SER A 561 -19.20 -4.36 28.27
CA SER A 561 -20.44 -3.92 28.92
C SER A 561 -21.58 -3.71 27.93
N GLU A 562 -21.31 -3.07 26.79
CA GLU A 562 -22.25 -2.85 25.68
C GLU A 562 -22.75 -4.18 25.11
N LEU A 563 -21.84 -5.13 24.85
CA LEU A 563 -22.19 -6.46 24.35
C LEU A 563 -23.00 -7.29 25.35
N MET A 564 -22.69 -7.20 26.65
CA MET A 564 -23.49 -7.85 27.69
C MET A 564 -24.90 -7.26 27.77
N ALA A 565 -25.01 -5.92 27.70
CA ALA A 565 -26.29 -5.22 27.69
C ALA A 565 -27.14 -5.59 26.46
N GLU A 566 -26.51 -5.81 25.32
CA GLU A 566 -27.16 -6.28 24.09
C GLU A 566 -27.61 -7.76 24.18
N GLY A 567 -27.12 -8.52 25.16
CA GLY A 567 -27.54 -9.90 25.45
C GLY A 567 -26.55 -10.99 25.03
N VAL A 568 -25.30 -10.66 24.71
CA VAL A 568 -24.26 -11.66 24.47
C VAL A 568 -23.88 -12.35 25.78
N ARG A 569 -24.11 -13.66 25.87
CA ARG A 569 -23.85 -14.46 27.09
C ARG A 569 -22.42 -14.98 27.21
N HIS A 570 -21.72 -15.11 26.09
CA HIS A 570 -20.40 -15.71 26.04
C HIS A 570 -19.41 -14.70 25.45
N ILE A 571 -18.75 -13.95 26.34
CA ILE A 571 -17.74 -12.95 25.98
C ILE A 571 -16.40 -13.34 26.62
N PHE A 572 -15.33 -13.28 25.84
CA PHE A 572 -13.97 -13.58 26.27
C PHE A 572 -13.04 -12.45 25.88
N VAL A 573 -12.14 -12.04 26.77
CA VAL A 573 -11.11 -11.03 26.48
C VAL A 573 -9.75 -11.71 26.38
N LEU A 574 -9.05 -11.54 25.26
CA LEU A 574 -7.66 -11.96 25.09
C LEU A 574 -6.75 -10.75 24.97
N THR A 575 -5.59 -10.83 25.61
CA THR A 575 -4.56 -9.79 25.53
C THR A 575 -3.15 -10.37 25.50
N ASP A 576 -2.19 -9.60 24.99
CA ASP A 576 -0.75 -9.93 25.06
C ASP A 576 -0.13 -9.64 26.44
N ASP A 577 -0.84 -8.89 27.29
CA ASP A 577 -0.39 -8.52 28.63
C ASP A 577 -1.58 -8.48 29.60
N LEU A 578 -1.66 -9.50 30.46
CA LEU A 578 -2.75 -9.64 31.44
C LEU A 578 -2.77 -8.48 32.44
N ALA A 579 -1.64 -7.81 32.70
CA ALA A 579 -1.58 -6.70 33.65
C ALA A 579 -2.33 -5.45 33.16
N LYS A 580 -2.67 -5.36 31.87
CA LYS A 580 -3.48 -4.27 31.31
C LYS A 580 -4.89 -4.22 31.88
N HIS A 581 -5.43 -5.38 32.25
CA HIS A 581 -6.79 -5.53 32.78
C HIS A 581 -6.70 -6.13 34.19
N PRO A 582 -6.39 -5.31 35.20
CA PRO A 582 -6.30 -5.78 36.58
C PRO A 582 -7.63 -6.35 37.07
N ALA A 583 -7.60 -7.16 38.12
CA ALA A 583 -8.79 -7.77 38.69
C ALA A 583 -9.87 -6.71 39.01
N GLY A 584 -11.08 -6.92 38.51
CA GLY A 584 -12.20 -5.98 38.66
C GLY A 584 -12.32 -4.93 37.55
N SER A 585 -11.39 -4.83 36.60
CA SER A 585 -11.51 -3.89 35.48
C SER A 585 -12.51 -4.32 34.40
N LEU A 586 -12.85 -5.61 34.34
CA LEU A 586 -13.82 -6.19 33.42
C LEU A 586 -15.11 -6.56 34.17
N PRO A 587 -16.29 -6.52 33.50
CA PRO A 587 -17.53 -7.02 34.06
C PRO A 587 -17.42 -8.45 34.62
N ALA A 588 -18.18 -8.72 35.68
CA ALA A 588 -18.12 -10.00 36.38
C ALA A 588 -18.46 -11.18 35.45
N GLY A 589 -17.69 -12.27 35.55
CA GLY A 589 -17.90 -13.49 34.77
C GLY A 589 -17.24 -13.51 33.39
N VAL A 590 -16.58 -12.42 32.97
CA VAL A 590 -15.87 -12.34 31.69
C VAL A 590 -14.43 -12.87 31.85
N PRO A 591 -14.05 -13.98 31.18
CA PRO A 591 -12.71 -14.51 31.31
C PRO A 591 -11.67 -13.62 30.61
N LEU A 592 -10.62 -13.28 31.34
CA LEU A 592 -9.40 -12.66 30.80
C LEU A 592 -8.35 -13.75 30.55
N LEU A 593 -7.97 -13.93 29.29
CA LEU A 593 -7.03 -14.96 28.86
C LEU A 593 -5.82 -14.33 28.14
N HIS A 594 -4.69 -15.03 28.16
CA HIS A 594 -3.55 -14.62 27.36
C HIS A 594 -3.78 -15.01 25.89
N ARG A 595 -3.32 -14.20 24.93
CA ARG A 595 -3.50 -14.45 23.48
C ARG A 595 -3.04 -15.83 22.98
N ALA A 596 -2.18 -16.52 23.76
CA ALA A 596 -1.75 -17.89 23.49
C ALA A 596 -2.93 -18.88 23.45
N GLU A 597 -3.98 -18.63 24.25
CA GLU A 597 -5.17 -19.47 24.40
C GLU A 597 -6.17 -19.37 23.23
N LEU A 598 -5.90 -18.50 22.24
CA LEU A 598 -6.84 -18.21 21.15
C LEU A 598 -7.33 -19.46 20.42
N ASP A 599 -6.44 -20.39 20.07
CA ASP A 599 -6.81 -21.59 19.30
C ASP A 599 -7.76 -22.51 20.10
N ALA A 600 -7.43 -22.77 21.37
CA ALA A 600 -8.25 -23.56 22.26
C ALA A 600 -9.61 -22.90 22.53
N LEU A 601 -9.63 -21.58 22.67
CA LEU A 601 -10.86 -20.82 22.83
C LEU A 601 -11.73 -20.87 21.57
N MET A 602 -11.16 -20.70 20.38
CA MET A 602 -11.92 -20.78 19.14
C MET A 602 -12.58 -22.15 18.96
N LEU A 603 -11.87 -23.25 19.28
CA LEU A 603 -12.45 -24.60 19.26
C LEU A 603 -13.65 -24.74 20.21
N ARG A 604 -13.58 -24.12 21.40
CA ARG A 604 -14.72 -24.07 22.32
C ARG A 604 -15.88 -23.22 21.77
N CYS A 605 -15.57 -22.02 21.26
CA CYS A 605 -16.56 -21.09 20.74
C CYS A 605 -17.34 -21.63 19.54
N ARG A 606 -16.70 -22.46 18.71
CA ARG A 606 -17.35 -23.14 17.57
C ARG A 606 -18.52 -24.04 17.99
N GLU A 607 -18.48 -24.59 19.21
CA GLU A 607 -19.51 -25.49 19.73
C GLU A 607 -20.57 -24.74 20.57
N ILE A 608 -20.48 -23.41 20.70
CA ILE A 608 -21.46 -22.59 21.42
C ILE A 608 -22.66 -22.28 20.50
N GLU A 609 -23.87 -22.53 20.99
CA GLU A 609 -25.10 -22.08 20.35
C GLU A 609 -25.36 -20.58 20.61
N GLY A 610 -25.86 -19.89 19.60
CA GLY A 610 -26.05 -18.44 19.59
C GLY A 610 -24.77 -17.65 19.32
N VAL A 611 -24.84 -16.35 19.63
CA VAL A 611 -23.73 -15.42 19.40
C VAL A 611 -22.76 -15.46 20.57
N SER A 612 -21.48 -15.68 20.25
CA SER A 612 -20.36 -15.51 21.18
C SER A 612 -19.41 -14.42 20.68
N VAL A 613 -18.66 -13.80 21.58
CA VAL A 613 -17.70 -12.75 21.25
C VAL A 613 -16.34 -13.01 21.87
N ILE A 614 -15.30 -12.83 21.05
CA ILE A 614 -13.91 -12.77 21.45
C ILE A 614 -13.41 -11.35 21.23
N VAL A 615 -13.11 -10.61 22.30
CA VAL A 615 -12.42 -9.33 22.22
C VAL A 615 -10.91 -9.59 22.25
N TYR A 616 -10.24 -9.36 21.12
CA TYR A 616 -8.80 -9.54 20.98
C TYR A 616 -8.11 -8.18 21.15
N ASP A 617 -7.68 -7.86 22.36
CA ASP A 617 -7.00 -6.61 22.74
C ASP A 617 -5.50 -6.70 22.45
N GLN A 618 -5.09 -6.14 21.32
CA GLN A 618 -3.68 -5.95 21.01
C GLN A 618 -3.49 -4.75 20.08
N PRO A 619 -2.68 -3.74 20.48
CA PRO A 619 -2.58 -2.48 19.74
C PRO A 619 -1.97 -2.63 18.35
N CYS A 620 -2.32 -1.72 17.45
CA CYS A 620 -1.74 -1.63 16.11
C CYS A 620 -0.21 -1.58 16.16
N ALA A 621 0.45 -2.49 15.44
CA ALA A 621 1.91 -2.61 15.48
C ALA A 621 2.64 -1.38 14.93
N THR A 622 2.08 -0.73 13.90
CA THR A 622 2.66 0.47 13.29
C THR A 622 2.55 1.68 14.21
N GLU A 623 1.39 1.92 14.82
CA GLU A 623 1.20 3.02 15.76
C GLU A 623 1.99 2.80 17.05
N ARG A 624 2.02 1.56 17.58
CA ARG A 624 2.88 1.20 18.71
C ARG A 624 4.34 1.55 18.45
N ARG A 625 4.85 1.30 17.24
CA ARG A 625 6.23 1.69 16.85
C ARG A 625 6.39 3.22 16.80
N ARG A 626 5.43 3.95 16.24
CA ARG A 626 5.46 5.42 16.15
C ARG A 626 5.46 6.05 17.54
N LEU A 627 4.60 5.58 18.44
CA LEU A 627 4.51 6.05 19.83
C LEU A 627 5.78 5.75 20.63
N ARG A 628 6.36 4.55 20.49
CA ARG A 628 7.68 4.22 21.08
C ARG A 628 8.78 5.18 20.61
N LYS A 629 8.86 5.49 19.30
CA LYS A 629 9.82 6.46 18.76
C LYS A 629 9.63 7.87 19.34
N ARG A 630 8.39 8.26 19.64
CA ARG A 630 8.02 9.54 20.26
C ARG A 630 8.12 9.54 21.79
N GLY A 631 8.55 8.44 22.41
CA GLY A 631 8.62 8.30 23.88
C GLY A 631 7.26 8.21 24.58
N LYS A 632 6.15 8.07 23.83
CA LYS A 632 4.78 7.99 24.36
C LYS A 632 4.32 6.56 24.70
N TRP A 633 5.20 5.57 24.55
CA TRP A 633 4.90 4.17 24.86
C TRP A 633 6.17 3.45 25.31
N ALA A 634 6.04 2.52 26.27
CA ALA A 634 7.16 1.73 26.76
C ALA A 634 7.84 0.95 25.62
N ASP A 635 9.16 1.07 25.52
CA ASP A 635 9.97 0.28 24.59
C ASP A 635 10.69 -0.85 25.35
N PRO A 636 10.28 -2.12 25.17
CA PRO A 636 10.91 -3.23 25.88
C PRO A 636 12.39 -3.35 25.52
N ALA A 637 13.25 -3.45 26.53
CA ALA A 637 14.68 -3.79 26.37
C ALA A 637 14.86 -5.29 26.08
N LYS A 638 14.08 -5.82 25.14
CA LYS A 638 14.05 -7.24 24.75
C LYS A 638 14.01 -7.33 23.21
N ARG A 639 14.90 -8.11 22.60
CA ARG A 639 14.99 -8.29 21.14
C ARG A 639 15.21 -9.76 20.78
N SER A 640 14.62 -10.20 19.66
CA SER A 640 14.88 -11.53 19.12
C SER A 640 16.02 -11.49 18.11
N PHE A 641 16.90 -12.48 18.18
CA PHE A 641 18.02 -12.66 17.24
C PHE A 641 18.07 -14.13 16.80
N ILE A 642 18.50 -14.37 15.55
CA ILE A 642 18.63 -15.71 15.00
C ILE A 642 20.12 -16.00 14.76
N ASN A 643 20.64 -17.05 15.40
CA ASN A 643 21.94 -17.61 15.04
C ASN A 643 21.82 -18.35 13.70
N ALA A 644 22.40 -17.79 12.64
CA ALA A 644 22.33 -18.33 11.29
C ALA A 644 22.97 -19.73 11.18
N ALA A 645 24.03 -19.98 11.94
CA ALA A 645 24.71 -21.27 11.96
C ALA A 645 23.83 -22.37 12.56
N VAL A 646 22.94 -22.04 13.52
CA VAL A 646 21.96 -23.00 14.08
C VAL A 646 20.70 -23.08 13.21
N CYS A 647 20.32 -22.02 12.50
CA CYS A 647 19.12 -22.01 11.67
C CYS A 647 19.13 -23.11 10.57
N GLU A 648 18.02 -23.82 10.38
CA GLU A 648 17.85 -24.79 9.29
C GLU A 648 17.11 -24.21 8.08
N GLY A 649 16.72 -22.94 8.11
CA GLY A 649 16.00 -22.30 7.01
C GLY A 649 14.58 -22.82 6.78
N CYS A 650 14.01 -23.58 7.74
CA CYS A 650 12.73 -24.29 7.62
C CYS A 650 11.49 -23.40 7.49
N GLY A 651 11.58 -22.10 7.79
CA GLY A 651 10.47 -21.15 7.68
C GLY A 651 9.38 -21.27 8.74
N ASP A 652 9.53 -22.13 9.76
CA ASP A 652 8.48 -22.31 10.79
C ASP A 652 8.22 -21.04 11.62
N CYS A 653 9.25 -20.21 11.83
CA CYS A 653 9.10 -18.88 12.42
C CYS A 653 8.27 -17.92 11.56
N SER A 654 8.38 -18.00 10.23
CA SER A 654 7.54 -17.27 9.30
C SER A 654 6.12 -17.82 9.27
N ARG A 655 5.94 -19.15 9.34
CA ARG A 655 4.61 -19.77 9.47
C ARG A 655 3.90 -19.35 10.75
N ALA A 656 4.63 -19.28 11.88
CA ALA A 656 4.06 -18.91 13.17
C ALA A 656 3.68 -17.41 13.27
N SER A 657 4.47 -16.53 12.65
CA SER A 657 4.33 -15.08 12.85
C SER A 657 3.90 -14.28 11.63
N ASN A 658 4.03 -14.86 10.43
CA ASN A 658 3.86 -14.20 9.13
C ASN A 658 4.55 -12.81 9.07
N CYS A 659 5.72 -12.70 9.70
CA CYS A 659 6.38 -11.43 9.96
C CYS A 659 7.39 -11.06 8.86
N LEU A 660 7.21 -9.88 8.27
CA LEU A 660 8.07 -9.33 7.20
C LEU A 660 9.45 -8.85 7.69
N SER A 661 9.69 -8.81 8.99
CA SER A 661 11.03 -8.54 9.55
C SER A 661 11.90 -9.80 9.64
N ILE A 662 11.38 -10.97 9.29
CA ILE A 662 12.19 -12.17 9.07
C ILE A 662 12.66 -12.10 7.62
N GLU A 663 13.97 -12.03 7.40
CA GLU A 663 14.57 -11.88 6.07
C GLU A 663 15.43 -13.11 5.73
N PRO A 664 15.63 -13.42 4.42
CA PRO A 664 16.58 -14.45 4.03
C PRO A 664 18.00 -14.00 4.33
N LEU A 665 18.84 -14.98 4.67
CA LEU A 665 20.28 -14.80 4.75
C LEU A 665 20.92 -15.93 3.97
N GLU A 666 21.55 -15.63 2.83
CA GLU A 666 22.30 -16.62 2.08
C GLU A 666 23.59 -16.96 2.82
N THR A 667 23.87 -18.26 2.95
CA THR A 667 25.09 -18.74 3.59
C THR A 667 25.69 -19.87 2.79
N PRO A 668 26.98 -20.19 3.00
CA PRO A 668 27.61 -21.35 2.35
C PRO A 668 26.95 -22.70 2.72
N PHE A 669 26.12 -22.75 3.77
CA PHE A 669 25.32 -23.91 4.22
C PHE A 669 23.86 -23.85 3.75
N GLY A 670 23.59 -23.08 2.70
CA GLY A 670 22.26 -22.81 2.16
C GLY A 670 21.56 -21.64 2.85
N ARG A 671 20.35 -21.34 2.40
CA ARG A 671 19.56 -20.21 2.90
C ARG A 671 19.15 -20.37 4.36
N LYS A 672 19.38 -19.31 5.14
CA LYS A 672 19.03 -19.16 6.56
C LYS A 672 18.09 -17.97 6.74
N ARG A 673 17.77 -17.64 8.00
CA ARG A 673 16.90 -16.51 8.37
C ARG A 673 17.66 -15.57 9.28
N LYS A 674 17.37 -14.27 9.16
CA LYS A 674 17.80 -13.23 10.10
C LYS A 674 16.62 -12.35 10.47
N ILE A 675 16.71 -11.66 11.60
CA ILE A 675 15.74 -10.64 12.00
C ILE A 675 16.29 -9.27 11.63
N ASN A 676 15.53 -8.51 10.85
CA ASN A 676 15.81 -7.09 10.64
C ASN A 676 15.45 -6.31 11.91
N GLN A 677 16.49 -5.86 12.62
CA GLN A 677 16.35 -5.18 13.92
C GLN A 677 15.74 -3.78 13.81
N SER A 678 15.85 -3.13 12.65
CA SER A 678 15.36 -1.77 12.38
C SER A 678 13.85 -1.77 12.10
N SER A 679 13.34 -2.83 11.46
CA SER A 679 11.91 -2.97 11.13
C SER A 679 11.09 -3.76 12.15
N CYS A 680 11.74 -4.53 13.04
CA CYS A 680 11.07 -5.34 14.05
C CYS A 680 10.25 -4.52 15.05
N ASN A 681 8.97 -4.89 15.23
CA ASN A 681 8.03 -4.26 16.18
C ASN A 681 7.97 -4.92 17.57
N LYS A 682 8.88 -5.87 17.85
CA LYS A 682 9.02 -6.53 19.17
C LYS A 682 7.72 -7.22 19.64
N ASP A 683 7.09 -7.97 18.75
CA ASP A 683 5.88 -8.78 19.06
C ASP A 683 6.21 -10.22 19.51
N TYR A 684 7.44 -10.68 19.21
CA TYR A 684 8.01 -11.97 19.62
C TYR A 684 7.29 -13.24 19.15
N SER A 685 6.16 -13.17 18.42
CA SER A 685 5.46 -14.36 17.88
C SER A 685 6.35 -15.24 16.99
N CYS A 686 7.40 -14.70 16.38
CA CYS A 686 8.38 -15.48 15.61
C CYS A 686 9.14 -16.50 16.47
N VAL A 687 9.24 -16.24 17.78
CA VAL A 687 9.86 -17.14 18.77
C VAL A 687 8.97 -18.35 19.05
N GLU A 688 7.66 -18.30 18.76
CA GLU A 688 6.76 -19.46 18.94
C GLU A 688 7.08 -20.60 17.95
N GLY A 689 7.68 -20.30 16.79
CA GLY A 689 8.11 -21.31 15.84
C GLY A 689 9.12 -22.29 16.45
N PHE A 690 9.00 -23.58 16.16
CA PHE A 690 9.79 -24.62 16.81
C PHE A 690 11.22 -24.68 16.24
N CYS A 691 12.06 -23.77 16.74
CA CYS A 691 13.41 -23.55 16.27
C CYS A 691 14.34 -23.15 17.43
N PRO A 692 15.46 -23.87 17.66
CA PRO A 692 16.44 -23.57 18.70
C PRO A 692 17.42 -22.46 18.29
N SER A 693 17.34 -21.92 17.05
CA SER A 693 18.23 -20.85 16.59
C SER A 693 17.88 -19.47 17.15
N PHE A 694 16.71 -19.33 17.79
CA PHE A 694 16.28 -18.07 18.37
C PHE A 694 16.91 -17.85 19.74
N VAL A 695 17.60 -16.72 19.88
CA VAL A 695 18.00 -16.19 21.17
C VAL A 695 17.24 -14.91 21.45
N THR A 696 17.00 -14.68 22.74
CA THR A 696 16.36 -13.49 23.25
C THR A 696 17.43 -12.64 23.93
N VAL A 697 17.65 -11.45 23.43
CA VAL A 697 18.60 -10.48 23.98
C VAL A 697 17.85 -9.54 24.90
N HIS A 698 18.17 -9.58 26.19
CA HIS A 698 17.67 -8.65 27.22
C HIS A 698 18.71 -7.57 27.50
N GLY A 699 18.28 -6.32 27.61
CA GLY A 699 19.19 -5.17 27.70
C GLY A 699 19.86 -4.86 26.35
N GLY A 700 20.98 -4.15 26.42
CA GLY A 700 21.71 -3.66 25.25
C GLY A 700 20.96 -2.63 24.41
N LYS A 701 21.71 -1.87 23.62
CA LYS A 701 21.18 -1.02 22.56
C LYS A 701 21.63 -1.57 21.21
N LEU A 702 20.90 -1.27 20.15
CA LEU A 702 21.43 -1.53 18.81
C LEU A 702 22.67 -0.67 18.65
N ARG A 703 23.77 -1.33 18.29
CA ARG A 703 25.01 -0.63 17.98
C ARG A 703 24.71 0.30 16.82
N LYS A 704 24.87 1.60 17.03
CA LYS A 704 24.89 2.53 15.91
C LYS A 704 26.16 2.19 15.13
N THR A 705 26.03 1.78 13.88
CA THR A 705 27.19 1.68 12.98
C THR A 705 27.93 3.00 13.13
N ARG A 706 29.20 2.98 13.57
CA ARG A 706 30.02 4.17 13.48
C ARG A 706 29.92 4.55 12.00
N THR A 707 29.34 5.71 11.70
CA THR A 707 29.52 6.35 10.39
C THR A 707 31.00 6.17 10.09
N ALA A 708 31.31 5.52 8.96
CA ALA A 708 32.69 5.29 8.59
C ALA A 708 33.42 6.61 8.83
N GLY A 709 34.44 6.61 9.68
CA GLY A 709 35.18 7.83 10.08
C GLY A 709 35.92 8.48 8.90
N VAL A 710 35.62 8.04 7.68
CA VAL A 710 35.94 8.70 6.43
C VAL A 710 35.10 9.98 6.41
N GLY A 711 35.73 11.07 6.82
CA GLY A 711 35.09 12.38 6.78
C GLY A 711 34.67 12.68 5.35
N ALA A 712 33.67 13.55 5.18
CA ALA A 712 33.39 14.12 3.85
C ALA A 712 34.67 14.73 3.20
N ALA A 713 35.69 15.05 4.01
CA ALA A 713 36.99 15.56 3.64
C ALA A 713 37.90 14.60 2.82
N ASP A 714 37.69 13.28 2.87
CA ASP A 714 38.57 12.32 2.19
C ASP A 714 38.17 12.03 0.73
N PHE A 715 37.05 12.60 0.27
CA PHE A 715 36.60 12.49 -1.12
C PHE A 715 36.86 13.81 -1.86
N PRO A 716 37.27 13.77 -3.14
CA PRO A 716 37.46 14.97 -3.93
C PRO A 716 36.14 15.76 -4.05
N ALA A 717 36.27 17.07 -4.27
CA ALA A 717 35.12 17.92 -4.54
C ALA A 717 34.37 17.42 -5.78
N ILE A 718 33.05 17.31 -5.68
CA ILE A 718 32.20 16.81 -6.76
C ILE A 718 31.73 17.98 -7.60
N ALA A 719 31.98 17.96 -8.91
CA ALA A 719 31.47 18.96 -9.82
C ALA A 719 29.93 18.99 -9.82
N GLU A 720 29.35 20.18 -9.96
CA GLU A 720 27.90 20.28 -10.17
C GLU A 720 27.54 19.79 -11.59
N PRO A 721 26.51 18.93 -11.73
CA PRO A 721 26.10 18.44 -13.03
C PRO A 721 25.36 19.53 -13.82
N ALA A 722 25.38 19.42 -15.15
CA ALA A 722 24.42 20.16 -15.97
C ALA A 722 23.02 19.60 -15.72
N LEU A 723 22.11 20.46 -15.26
CA LEU A 723 20.72 20.09 -15.02
C LEU A 723 19.94 20.01 -16.34
N PRO A 724 18.94 19.12 -16.46
CA PRO A 724 18.05 19.08 -17.62
C PRO A 724 17.39 20.43 -17.89
N ALA A 725 17.33 20.82 -19.16
CA ALA A 725 16.59 22.00 -19.57
C ALA A 725 15.07 21.75 -19.49
N LEU A 726 14.33 22.68 -18.86
CA LEU A 726 12.87 22.65 -18.78
C LEU A 726 12.24 23.31 -20.02
N ALA A 727 12.40 22.69 -21.19
CA ALA A 727 11.76 23.15 -22.43
C ALA A 727 10.24 22.86 -22.45
N GLY A 728 9.80 21.85 -21.69
CA GLY A 728 8.41 21.42 -21.50
C GLY A 728 8.18 20.97 -20.05
N GLU A 729 7.33 19.96 -19.84
CA GLU A 729 7.24 19.28 -18.56
C GLU A 729 8.35 18.22 -18.39
N PHE A 730 8.77 17.99 -17.15
CA PHE A 730 9.71 16.94 -16.78
C PHE A 730 9.06 16.01 -15.77
N SER A 731 9.03 14.71 -16.09
CA SER A 731 8.31 13.68 -15.34
C SER A 731 9.27 12.75 -14.58
N LEU A 732 9.20 12.78 -13.24
CA LEU A 732 9.94 11.88 -12.36
C LEU A 732 9.00 10.88 -11.68
N LEU A 733 9.31 9.60 -11.81
CA LEU A 733 8.64 8.54 -11.06
C LEU A 733 9.55 8.03 -9.95
N ILE A 734 9.09 8.06 -8.71
CA ILE A 734 9.79 7.43 -7.58
C ILE A 734 9.04 6.17 -7.20
N THR A 735 9.72 5.02 -7.24
CA THR A 735 9.12 3.72 -6.91
C THR A 735 9.74 3.17 -5.64
N GLY A 736 8.93 2.52 -4.81
CA GLY A 736 9.44 1.88 -3.59
C GLY A 736 8.36 1.25 -2.75
N VAL A 737 8.65 1.11 -1.46
CA VAL A 737 7.84 0.32 -0.53
C VAL A 737 7.28 1.20 0.58
N GLY A 738 6.04 0.93 0.99
CA GLY A 738 5.40 1.63 2.10
C GLY A 738 6.28 1.63 3.36
N GLY A 739 6.61 2.83 3.85
CA GLY A 739 7.46 3.04 5.02
C GLY A 739 8.97 3.25 4.74
N THR A 740 9.40 3.32 3.47
CA THR A 740 10.80 3.59 3.10
C THR A 740 11.08 5.04 2.68
N GLY A 741 10.08 5.93 2.70
CA GLY A 741 10.26 7.37 2.43
C GLY A 741 10.05 7.83 0.98
N VAL A 742 9.42 7.01 0.12
CA VAL A 742 9.04 7.39 -1.26
C VAL A 742 8.22 8.68 -1.31
N VAL A 743 7.16 8.77 -0.50
CA VAL A 743 6.31 9.97 -0.37
C VAL A 743 7.12 11.19 0.06
N THR A 744 8.11 11.00 0.95
CA THR A 744 8.98 12.08 1.41
C THR A 744 9.83 12.64 0.29
N ILE A 745 10.30 11.82 -0.65
CA ILE A 745 11.02 12.30 -1.83
C ILE A 745 10.09 13.17 -2.69
N GLY A 746 8.86 12.70 -2.96
CA GLY A 746 7.86 13.47 -3.72
C GLY A 746 7.60 14.85 -3.11
N GLN A 747 7.39 14.91 -1.79
CA GLN A 747 7.17 16.15 -1.04
C GLN A 747 8.39 17.09 -1.07
N VAL A 748 9.61 16.55 -0.92
CA VAL A 748 10.85 17.34 -0.97
C VAL A 748 11.04 17.94 -2.37
N LEU A 749 10.82 17.16 -3.43
CA LEU A 749 10.92 17.65 -4.81
C LEU A 749 9.82 18.68 -5.13
N GLY A 750 8.59 18.46 -4.64
CA GLY A 750 7.49 19.42 -4.72
C GLY A 750 7.85 20.78 -4.12
N MET A 751 8.31 20.78 -2.86
CA MET A 751 8.72 22.00 -2.17
C MET A 751 9.94 22.65 -2.83
N ALA A 752 10.93 21.88 -3.28
CA ALA A 752 12.11 22.40 -3.97
C ALA A 752 11.73 23.12 -5.27
N ALA A 753 10.86 22.54 -6.10
CA ALA A 753 10.35 23.18 -7.31
C ALA A 753 9.59 24.48 -6.98
N HIS A 754 8.78 24.46 -5.91
CA HIS A 754 8.08 25.66 -5.46
C HIS A 754 9.04 26.77 -5.00
N ILE A 755 10.11 26.45 -4.28
CA ILE A 755 11.12 27.44 -3.86
C ILE A 755 11.78 28.11 -5.07
N GLU A 756 12.03 27.37 -6.15
CA GLU A 756 12.63 27.90 -7.39
C GLU A 756 11.68 28.75 -8.24
N GLY A 757 10.42 28.89 -7.84
CA GLY A 757 9.43 29.60 -8.65
C GLY A 757 8.84 28.75 -9.78
N LEU A 758 9.20 27.46 -9.87
CA LEU A 758 8.67 26.53 -10.87
C LEU A 758 7.24 26.08 -10.51
N ALA A 759 6.51 25.62 -11.53
CA ALA A 759 5.26 24.91 -11.35
C ALA A 759 5.54 23.44 -11.10
N VAL A 760 4.75 22.83 -10.22
CA VAL A 760 4.92 21.43 -9.85
C VAL A 760 3.59 20.77 -9.53
N SER A 761 3.49 19.50 -9.90
CA SER A 761 2.42 18.59 -9.51
C SER A 761 3.04 17.34 -8.90
N VAL A 762 2.55 16.91 -7.74
CA VAL A 762 2.96 15.67 -7.07
C VAL A 762 1.73 14.82 -6.84
N LEU A 763 1.80 13.51 -7.10
CA LEU A 763 0.77 12.53 -6.77
C LEU A 763 1.42 11.32 -6.10
N ASP A 764 1.01 11.04 -4.87
CA ASP A 764 1.48 9.88 -4.11
C ASP A 764 0.46 8.76 -4.13
N VAL A 765 0.73 7.67 -4.85
CA VAL A 765 -0.14 6.50 -4.95
C VAL A 765 0.30 5.45 -3.94
N THR A 766 -0.56 5.16 -2.96
CA THR A 766 -0.33 4.11 -1.96
C THR A 766 -1.34 2.97 -2.12
N GLY A 767 -0.89 1.73 -1.96
CA GLY A 767 -1.78 0.55 -1.99
C GLY A 767 -2.45 0.26 -0.64
N LEU A 768 -3.28 -0.80 -0.60
CA LEU A 768 -4.01 -1.27 0.58
C LEU A 768 -3.16 -1.44 1.86
N ALA A 769 -1.90 -1.86 1.71
CA ALA A 769 -0.99 -2.08 2.84
C ALA A 769 -0.20 -0.81 3.18
N GLN A 770 -0.39 -0.29 4.40
CA GLN A 770 0.33 0.88 4.90
C GLN A 770 1.86 0.74 4.89
N LYS A 771 2.38 -0.47 5.11
CA LYS A 771 3.80 -0.80 5.03
C LYS A 771 4.00 -2.03 4.20
N TYR A 772 5.15 -2.14 3.55
CA TYR A 772 5.50 -3.27 2.70
C TYR A 772 4.66 -3.45 1.43
N GLY A 773 3.61 -2.65 1.21
CA GLY A 773 2.95 -2.51 -0.09
C GLY A 773 3.78 -1.69 -1.09
N ALA A 774 3.47 -1.81 -2.37
CA ALA A 774 4.03 -0.95 -3.40
C ALA A 774 3.55 0.49 -3.23
N VAL A 775 4.46 1.45 -3.42
CA VAL A 775 4.19 2.89 -3.38
C VAL A 775 4.90 3.55 -4.56
N MET A 776 4.22 4.47 -5.22
CA MET A 776 4.79 5.30 -6.28
C MET A 776 4.48 6.76 -6.04
N SER A 777 5.46 7.63 -6.25
CA SER A 777 5.27 9.08 -6.28
C SER A 777 5.53 9.58 -7.69
N HIS A 778 4.54 10.25 -8.27
CA HIS A 778 4.61 10.90 -9.57
C HIS A 778 4.89 12.37 -9.35
N VAL A 779 5.98 12.89 -9.91
CA VAL A 779 6.35 14.30 -9.80
C VAL A 779 6.51 14.87 -11.20
N ARG A 780 5.75 15.92 -11.52
CA ARG A 780 5.87 16.67 -12.77
C ARG A 780 6.30 18.10 -12.47
N ILE A 781 7.30 18.58 -13.18
CA ILE A 781 7.87 19.93 -12.99
C ILE A 781 7.83 20.65 -14.34
N ALA A 782 7.41 21.90 -14.35
CA ALA A 782 7.42 22.74 -15.53
C ALA A 782 7.76 24.19 -15.17
N ALA A 783 8.19 24.97 -16.17
CA ALA A 783 8.43 26.40 -16.00
C ALA A 783 7.14 27.20 -15.70
N ASP A 784 5.99 26.74 -16.20
CA ASP A 784 4.68 27.38 -16.05
C ASP A 784 3.61 26.34 -15.68
N ALA A 785 2.62 26.75 -14.87
CA ALA A 785 1.54 25.89 -14.41
C ALA A 785 0.59 25.45 -15.54
N GLN A 786 0.43 26.24 -16.59
CA GLN A 786 -0.42 25.91 -17.76
C GLN A 786 0.11 24.70 -18.55
N ARG A 787 1.39 24.36 -18.38
CA ARG A 787 2.02 23.19 -19.02
C ARG A 787 1.87 21.91 -18.20
N LEU A 788 1.31 21.99 -17.00
CA LEU A 788 1.03 20.83 -16.17
C LEU A 788 -0.44 20.42 -16.33
N HIS A 789 -0.65 19.18 -16.75
CA HIS A 789 -1.99 18.65 -17.00
C HIS A 789 -2.33 17.53 -16.00
N ALA A 790 -2.26 16.26 -16.41
CA ALA A 790 -2.58 15.12 -15.55
C ALA A 790 -1.49 14.93 -14.48
N THR A 791 -1.87 14.83 -13.20
CA THR A 791 -0.90 14.65 -12.10
C THR A 791 -0.16 13.31 -12.19
N ARG A 792 -0.81 12.30 -12.75
CA ARG A 792 -0.25 10.97 -13.01
C ARG A 792 0.58 10.96 -14.30
N ILE A 793 1.77 10.37 -14.22
CA ILE A 793 2.63 10.14 -15.41
C ILE A 793 1.96 9.11 -16.31
N ALA A 794 1.74 9.38 -17.60
CA ALA A 794 1.11 8.49 -18.56
C ALA A 794 2.08 7.42 -19.09
N THR A 795 1.60 6.59 -20.02
CA THR A 795 2.41 5.54 -20.66
C THR A 795 3.53 6.17 -21.49
N ALA A 796 4.75 5.65 -21.35
CA ALA A 796 5.94 6.11 -22.07
C ALA A 796 6.23 7.62 -21.92
N GLU A 797 6.15 8.13 -20.70
CA GLU A 797 6.25 9.56 -20.42
C GLU A 797 7.25 9.93 -19.31
N ALA A 798 7.73 8.97 -18.52
CA ALA A 798 8.73 9.27 -17.50
C ALA A 798 10.05 9.69 -18.15
N ASP A 799 10.65 10.80 -17.70
CA ASP A 799 12.01 11.18 -18.07
C ASP A 799 13.02 10.50 -17.15
N THR A 800 12.68 10.36 -15.87
CA THR A 800 13.53 9.69 -14.87
C THR A 800 12.71 8.79 -13.95
N ILE A 801 13.25 7.62 -13.63
CA ILE A 801 12.74 6.73 -12.57
C ILE A 801 13.79 6.59 -11.48
N VAL A 802 13.43 6.95 -10.25
CA VAL A 802 14.24 6.73 -9.05
C VAL A 802 13.67 5.54 -8.28
N GLY A 803 14.27 4.38 -8.48
CA GLY A 803 13.84 3.11 -7.90
C GLY A 803 14.49 2.82 -6.55
N CYS A 804 13.71 2.94 -5.48
CA CYS A 804 14.11 2.57 -4.12
C CYS A 804 13.80 1.10 -3.78
N ASP A 805 13.13 0.37 -4.69
CA ASP A 805 12.86 -1.07 -4.59
C ASP A 805 12.82 -1.70 -5.99
N LEU A 806 13.58 -2.79 -6.20
CA LEU A 806 13.70 -3.45 -7.49
C LEU A 806 12.38 -4.06 -7.97
N VAL A 807 11.59 -4.64 -7.06
CA VAL A 807 10.36 -5.37 -7.37
C VAL A 807 9.30 -4.43 -7.92
N VAL A 808 9.12 -3.29 -7.24
CA VAL A 808 8.15 -2.27 -7.65
C VAL A 808 8.60 -1.59 -8.96
N THR A 809 9.89 -1.33 -9.12
CA THR A 809 10.45 -0.71 -10.34
C THR A 809 10.33 -1.63 -11.56
N ALA A 810 10.53 -2.94 -11.38
CA ALA A 810 10.40 -3.94 -12.44
C ALA A 810 8.95 -4.38 -12.70
N GLY A 811 8.00 -3.94 -11.86
CA GLY A 811 6.58 -4.20 -12.03
C GLY A 811 5.98 -3.45 -13.23
N ASP A 812 4.90 -3.99 -13.78
CA ASP A 812 4.30 -3.48 -15.01
C ASP A 812 3.85 -2.01 -14.90
N GLU A 813 3.31 -1.60 -13.74
CA GLU A 813 2.82 -0.23 -13.54
C GLU A 813 3.92 0.84 -13.69
N ALA A 814 5.16 0.51 -13.27
CA ALA A 814 6.33 1.38 -13.43
C ALA A 814 6.91 1.29 -14.84
N LEU A 815 7.07 0.08 -15.40
CA LEU A 815 7.65 -0.13 -16.72
C LEU A 815 6.79 0.42 -17.87
N LEU A 816 5.47 0.52 -17.68
CA LEU A 816 4.57 1.19 -18.62
C LEU A 816 4.91 2.68 -18.78
N ARG A 817 5.48 3.32 -17.75
CA ARG A 817 5.86 4.74 -17.77
C ARG A 817 7.18 4.98 -18.50
N VAL A 818 7.99 3.94 -18.70
CA VAL A 818 9.27 4.03 -19.40
C VAL A 818 9.06 4.32 -20.89
N ARG A 819 9.71 5.37 -21.37
CA ARG A 819 9.92 5.73 -22.77
C ARG A 819 11.24 5.08 -23.24
N PRO A 820 11.19 4.05 -24.10
CA PRO A 820 12.38 3.35 -24.57
C PRO A 820 13.39 4.30 -25.19
N GLY A 821 14.67 4.16 -24.81
CA GLY A 821 15.79 4.97 -25.29
C GLY A 821 15.89 6.38 -24.70
N ARG A 822 14.93 6.82 -23.88
CA ARG A 822 14.89 8.17 -23.29
C ARG A 822 14.84 8.21 -21.78
N THR A 823 14.01 7.37 -21.14
CA THR A 823 13.87 7.37 -19.69
C THR A 823 15.13 6.86 -19.02
N ARG A 824 15.69 7.64 -18.11
CA ARG A 824 16.80 7.19 -17.26
C ARG A 824 16.29 6.52 -16.00
N VAL A 825 16.77 5.32 -15.72
CA VAL A 825 16.35 4.52 -14.56
C VAL A 825 17.53 4.35 -13.62
N ILE A 826 17.38 4.84 -12.38
CA ILE A 826 18.36 4.67 -11.30
C ILE A 826 17.69 3.78 -10.25
N VAL A 827 18.12 2.53 -10.10
CA VAL A 827 17.42 1.53 -9.28
C VAL A 827 18.34 0.87 -8.27
N ALA A 828 17.86 0.71 -7.04
CA ALA A 828 18.50 -0.12 -6.05
C ALA A 828 18.24 -1.60 -6.39
N SER A 829 19.31 -2.37 -6.66
CA SER A 829 19.23 -3.76 -7.13
C SER A 829 19.02 -4.79 -6.01
N ASP A 830 19.06 -4.37 -4.75
CA ASP A 830 18.82 -5.27 -3.62
C ASP A 830 17.36 -5.75 -3.57
N LEU A 831 17.16 -7.02 -3.23
CA LEU A 831 15.82 -7.59 -3.08
C LEU A 831 15.30 -7.41 -1.65
N VAL A 832 14.19 -6.68 -1.53
CA VAL A 832 13.41 -6.59 -0.29
C VAL A 832 12.37 -7.71 -0.28
N PRO A 833 12.27 -8.52 0.80
CA PRO A 833 11.28 -9.60 0.88
C PRO A 833 9.84 -9.12 0.69
N THR A 834 9.05 -9.93 -0.01
CA THR A 834 7.60 -9.76 -0.19
C THR A 834 6.82 -10.62 0.82
N SER A 835 5.50 -10.47 0.88
CA SER A 835 4.62 -11.35 1.66
C SER A 835 4.72 -12.83 1.26
N ASP A 836 5.09 -13.11 0.01
CA ASP A 836 5.21 -14.48 -0.49
C ASP A 836 6.40 -15.22 0.12
N PHE A 837 7.47 -14.49 0.47
CA PHE A 837 8.60 -15.04 1.19
C PHE A 837 8.22 -15.61 2.57
N ALA A 838 7.26 -14.97 3.26
CA ALA A 838 6.79 -15.47 4.55
C ALA A 838 6.06 -16.82 4.43
N ARG A 839 5.47 -17.10 3.26
CA ARG A 839 4.71 -18.31 2.95
C ARG A 839 5.56 -19.41 2.32
N ASN A 840 6.54 -19.05 1.50
CA ASN A 840 7.40 -20.00 0.81
C ASN A 840 8.86 -19.86 1.29
N PRO A 841 9.38 -20.83 2.07
CA PRO A 841 10.76 -20.83 2.52
C PRO A 841 11.79 -20.79 1.38
N ASP A 842 11.44 -21.35 0.21
CA ASP A 842 12.27 -21.49 -0.98
C ASP A 842 12.02 -20.40 -2.02
N TRP A 843 11.30 -19.33 -1.66
CA TRP A 843 11.02 -18.21 -2.56
C TRP A 843 12.30 -17.66 -3.21
N LYS A 844 12.48 -17.88 -4.51
CA LYS A 844 13.62 -17.36 -5.28
C LYS A 844 13.08 -16.32 -6.25
N MET A 845 13.65 -15.13 -6.20
CA MET A 845 13.44 -14.11 -7.23
C MET A 845 14.80 -13.72 -7.77
N ASP A 846 14.90 -13.66 -9.10
CA ASP A 846 16.15 -13.37 -9.77
C ASP A 846 16.28 -11.85 -9.96
N ALA A 847 17.07 -11.22 -9.09
CA ALA A 847 17.38 -9.80 -9.19
C ALA A 847 18.00 -9.45 -10.56
N GLY A 848 18.84 -10.33 -11.10
CA GLY A 848 19.47 -10.13 -12.40
C GLY A 848 18.44 -10.11 -13.53
N ALA A 849 17.48 -11.04 -13.49
CA ALA A 849 16.36 -11.05 -14.46
C ALA A 849 15.47 -9.80 -14.35
N LEU A 850 15.22 -9.30 -13.14
CA LEU A 850 14.45 -8.05 -12.94
C LEU A 850 15.21 -6.82 -13.44
N VAL A 851 16.51 -6.73 -13.18
CA VAL A 851 17.37 -5.66 -13.72
C VAL A 851 17.42 -5.74 -15.25
N GLU A 852 17.51 -6.95 -15.81
CA GLU A 852 17.50 -7.16 -17.26
C GLU A 852 16.15 -6.78 -17.88
N ARG A 853 15.03 -7.11 -17.23
CA ARG A 853 13.68 -6.65 -17.64
C ARG A 853 13.61 -5.13 -17.73
N ILE A 854 14.17 -4.42 -16.74
CA ILE A 854 14.25 -2.96 -16.77
C ILE A 854 15.14 -2.50 -17.94
N ARG A 855 16.33 -3.09 -18.10
CA ARG A 855 17.29 -2.77 -19.17
C ARG A 855 16.68 -2.91 -20.57
N GLN A 856 15.98 -4.01 -20.81
CA GLN A 856 15.30 -4.29 -22.08
C GLN A 856 14.24 -3.22 -22.40
N ARG A 857 13.61 -2.64 -21.37
CA ARG A 857 12.58 -1.62 -21.54
C ARG A 857 13.14 -0.22 -21.74
N CYS A 858 14.13 0.21 -20.95
CA CYS A 858 14.69 1.57 -21.04
C CYS A 858 15.74 1.73 -22.16
N GLY A 859 16.39 0.64 -22.57
CA GLY A 859 17.46 0.65 -23.56
C GLY A 859 18.86 0.76 -22.94
N ASN A 860 19.88 0.38 -23.73
CA ASN A 860 21.27 0.35 -23.30
C ASN A 860 21.78 1.76 -22.94
N GLY A 861 22.48 1.88 -21.81
CA GLY A 861 23.04 3.15 -21.31
C GLY A 861 22.10 4.01 -20.47
N GLN A 862 20.81 3.67 -20.39
CA GLN A 862 19.83 4.42 -19.61
C GLN A 862 19.58 3.87 -18.20
N LEU A 863 20.28 2.81 -17.79
CA LEU A 863 20.09 2.12 -16.51
C LEU A 863 21.34 2.22 -15.64
N LEU A 864 21.18 2.74 -14.42
CA LEU A 864 22.13 2.60 -13.32
C LEU A 864 21.50 1.71 -12.24
N ALA A 865 22.02 0.48 -12.11
CA ALA A 865 21.65 -0.44 -11.05
C ALA A 865 22.80 -0.57 -10.05
N MET A 866 22.53 -0.41 -8.76
CA MET A 866 23.53 -0.54 -7.69
C MET A 866 22.92 -1.11 -6.42
N GLU A 867 23.73 -1.70 -5.55
CA GLU A 867 23.30 -2.25 -4.24
C GLU A 867 23.04 -1.14 -3.20
N GLY A 868 22.14 -0.21 -3.56
CA GLY A 868 21.88 1.01 -2.82
C GLY A 868 21.37 0.79 -1.39
N LEU A 869 20.57 -0.25 -1.14
CA LEU A 869 20.12 -0.57 0.22
C LEU A 869 21.28 -1.05 1.09
N ARG A 870 22.15 -1.93 0.55
CA ARG A 870 23.33 -2.41 1.27
C ARG A 870 24.30 -1.27 1.56
N ILE A 871 24.66 -0.49 0.55
CA ILE A 871 25.64 0.59 0.66
C ILE A 871 25.16 1.65 1.65
N ALA A 872 23.90 2.09 1.53
CA ALA A 872 23.34 3.07 2.45
C ALA A 872 23.27 2.56 3.90
N ALA A 873 22.91 1.29 4.12
CA ALA A 873 22.90 0.69 5.45
C ALA A 873 24.30 0.61 6.08
N GLN A 874 25.33 0.33 5.28
CA GLN A 874 26.72 0.26 5.75
C GLN A 874 27.29 1.66 6.09
N LEU A 875 26.98 2.67 5.28
CA LEU A 875 27.46 4.04 5.50
C LEU A 875 26.70 4.78 6.61
N MET A 876 25.37 4.66 6.62
CA MET A 876 24.47 5.48 7.45
C MET A 876 23.85 4.71 8.62
N GLY A 877 24.04 3.39 8.69
CA GLY A 877 23.53 2.52 9.75
C GLY A 877 22.06 2.11 9.63
N ASP A 878 21.34 2.57 8.59
CA ASP A 878 19.95 2.19 8.32
C ASP A 878 19.70 2.13 6.80
N SER A 879 19.04 1.08 6.32
CA SER A 879 18.69 0.94 4.90
C SER A 879 17.65 1.96 4.44
N ILE A 880 16.96 2.65 5.36
CA ILE A 880 16.07 3.77 5.02
C ILE A 880 16.84 4.89 4.29
N ALA A 881 18.13 5.09 4.58
CA ALA A 881 18.97 6.08 3.89
C ALA A 881 19.04 5.87 2.37
N ALA A 882 18.73 4.67 1.88
CA ALA A 882 18.75 4.34 0.46
C ALA A 882 17.87 5.28 -0.37
N ASN A 883 16.77 5.79 0.19
CA ASN A 883 15.86 6.68 -0.53
C ASN A 883 16.54 7.97 -1.04
N MET A 884 17.15 8.74 -0.15
CA MET A 884 17.87 9.99 -0.44
C MET A 884 19.19 9.70 -1.12
N PHE A 885 19.81 8.54 -0.84
CA PHE A 885 20.98 8.07 -1.56
C PHE A 885 20.69 7.85 -3.06
N MET A 886 19.61 7.12 -3.41
CA MET A 886 19.23 6.94 -4.82
C MET A 886 18.86 8.27 -5.48
N LEU A 887 18.17 9.17 -4.76
CA LEU A 887 17.86 10.52 -5.27
C LEU A 887 19.14 11.35 -5.53
N GLY A 888 20.11 11.31 -4.62
CA GLY A 888 21.39 11.99 -4.78
C GLY A 888 22.19 11.48 -5.97
N ALA A 889 22.16 10.17 -6.21
CA ALA A 889 22.75 9.58 -7.41
C ALA A 889 22.05 10.07 -8.69
N ALA A 890 20.72 10.05 -8.72
CA ALA A 890 19.94 10.54 -9.86
C ALA A 890 20.20 12.04 -10.14
N TRP A 891 20.28 12.86 -9.09
CA TRP A 891 20.59 14.29 -9.22
C TRP A 891 21.99 14.53 -9.79
N GLN A 892 23.01 13.84 -9.27
CA GLN A 892 24.39 13.99 -9.74
C GLN A 892 24.59 13.54 -11.19
N LEU A 893 23.74 12.64 -11.68
CA LEU A 893 23.70 12.22 -13.07
C LEU A 893 23.00 13.23 -14.00
N GLY A 894 22.52 14.36 -13.48
CA GLY A 894 21.74 15.34 -14.24
C GLY A 894 20.37 14.82 -14.64
N SER A 895 19.72 14.01 -13.80
CA SER A 895 18.40 13.39 -14.09
C SER A 895 17.27 14.01 -13.25
N VAL A 896 17.50 15.18 -12.65
CA VAL A 896 16.52 15.91 -11.85
C VAL A 896 16.66 17.40 -12.18
N PRO A 897 15.58 18.11 -12.59
CA PRO A 897 15.65 19.48 -13.11
C PRO A 897 15.50 20.52 -11.97
N LEU A 898 16.19 20.31 -10.85
CA LEU A 898 16.13 21.20 -9.67
C LEU A 898 17.53 21.48 -9.17
N SER A 899 17.77 22.69 -8.69
CA SER A 899 19.05 23.09 -8.10
C SER A 899 19.33 22.37 -6.80
N HIS A 900 20.63 22.23 -6.51
CA HIS A 900 21.10 21.70 -5.24
C HIS A 900 20.56 22.52 -4.05
N ALA A 901 20.57 23.85 -4.16
CA ALA A 901 20.17 24.76 -3.11
C ALA A 901 18.68 24.58 -2.72
N ALA A 902 17.80 24.41 -3.70
CA ALA A 902 16.37 24.21 -3.43
C ALA A 902 16.08 22.86 -2.78
N ILE A 903 16.74 21.77 -3.22
CA ILE A 903 16.62 20.46 -2.58
C ILE A 903 17.11 20.52 -1.12
N MET A 904 18.26 21.16 -0.87
CA MET A 904 18.78 21.32 0.49
C MET A 904 17.82 22.13 1.38
N ARG A 905 17.24 23.22 0.85
CA ARG A 905 16.29 24.04 1.58
C ARG A 905 14.98 23.30 1.86
N ALA A 906 14.47 22.53 0.91
CA ALA A 906 13.29 21.69 1.11
C ALA A 906 13.52 20.62 2.19
N LEU A 907 14.72 20.02 2.24
CA LEU A 907 15.10 19.09 3.32
C LEU A 907 15.12 19.75 4.71
N GLU A 908 15.56 21.00 4.80
CA GLU A 908 15.52 21.78 6.05
C GLU A 908 14.08 22.08 6.48
N LEU A 909 13.24 22.55 5.55
CA LEU A 909 11.84 22.88 5.82
C LEU A 909 11.04 21.65 6.26
N ASN A 910 11.34 20.47 5.71
CA ASN A 910 10.69 19.23 6.13
C ASN A 910 10.99 18.87 7.60
N ALA A 911 12.04 19.42 8.21
CA ALA A 911 12.38 19.32 9.65
C ALA A 911 12.52 17.89 10.23
N VAL A 912 12.58 16.85 9.38
CA VAL A 912 12.75 15.46 9.81
C VAL A 912 14.17 14.98 9.49
N GLN A 913 14.96 14.68 10.53
CA GLN A 913 16.31 14.10 10.42
C GLN A 913 17.18 14.78 9.35
N VAL A 914 17.21 16.12 9.36
CA VAL A 914 17.79 16.95 8.29
C VAL A 914 19.22 16.53 7.94
N ASP A 915 20.11 16.45 8.92
CA ASP A 915 21.52 16.10 8.69
C ASP A 915 21.70 14.70 8.11
N PHE A 916 20.89 13.74 8.56
CA PHE A 916 20.91 12.38 8.05
C PHE A 916 20.48 12.32 6.58
N ASN A 917 19.43 13.05 6.19
CA ASN A 917 18.96 13.09 4.82
C ASN A 917 19.96 13.81 3.89
N LYS A 918 20.52 14.94 4.35
CA LYS A 918 21.58 15.67 3.60
C LYS A 918 22.82 14.80 3.39
N ALA A 919 23.29 14.10 4.42
CA ALA A 919 24.41 13.19 4.32
C ALA A 919 24.13 12.00 3.38
N SER A 920 22.95 11.39 3.47
CA SER A 920 22.53 10.30 2.58
C SER A 920 22.51 10.76 1.11
N PHE A 921 21.96 11.94 0.84
CA PHE A 921 21.95 12.55 -0.50
C PHE A 921 23.38 12.78 -1.03
N LEU A 922 24.28 13.32 -0.20
CA LEU A 922 25.67 13.53 -0.58
C LEU A 922 26.41 12.23 -0.92
N TRP A 923 26.19 11.15 -0.14
CA TRP A 923 26.75 9.84 -0.46
C TRP A 923 26.22 9.28 -1.78
N GLY A 924 24.94 9.50 -2.07
CA GLY A 924 24.35 9.19 -3.36
C GLY A 924 25.05 9.89 -4.52
N ARG A 925 25.30 11.20 -4.36
CA ARG A 925 26.06 11.97 -5.36
C ARG A 925 27.45 11.38 -5.61
N ARG A 926 28.16 11.00 -4.55
CA ARG A 926 29.48 10.37 -4.68
C ARG A 926 29.42 9.05 -5.43
N ALA A 927 28.43 8.22 -5.13
CA ALA A 927 28.25 6.91 -5.75
C ALA A 927 27.96 7.00 -7.26
N ALA A 928 27.34 8.09 -7.71
CA ALA A 928 27.13 8.35 -9.14
C ALA A 928 28.41 8.72 -9.90
N VAL A 929 29.46 9.19 -9.21
CA VAL A 929 30.75 9.56 -9.82
C VAL A 929 31.76 8.43 -9.70
N ASP A 930 31.92 7.88 -8.49
CA ASP A 930 32.84 6.79 -8.19
C ASP A 930 32.19 5.80 -7.21
N LEU A 931 31.43 4.85 -7.78
CA LEU A 931 30.77 3.81 -7.00
C LEU A 931 31.79 2.94 -6.26
N GLN A 932 32.96 2.68 -6.86
CA GLN A 932 33.96 1.79 -6.28
C GLN A 932 34.58 2.39 -5.02
N ALA A 933 34.90 3.68 -5.01
CA ALA A 933 35.39 4.38 -3.81
C ALA A 933 34.34 4.43 -2.71
N VAL A 934 33.06 4.64 -3.04
CA VAL A 934 31.97 4.60 -2.06
C VAL A 934 31.78 3.19 -1.48
N GLU A 935 31.88 2.14 -2.29
CA GLU A 935 31.83 0.76 -1.81
C GLU A 935 33.01 0.42 -0.90
N GLN A 936 34.20 0.93 -1.19
CA GLN A 936 35.37 0.78 -0.32
C GLN A 936 35.16 1.49 1.02
N ALA A 937 34.62 2.72 1.00
CA ALA A 937 34.28 3.45 2.23
C ALA A 937 33.20 2.74 3.05
N ALA A 938 32.19 2.15 2.40
CA ALA A 938 31.16 1.34 3.04
C ALA A 938 31.75 0.06 3.68
N CYS A 939 32.80 -0.52 3.07
CA CYS A 939 33.50 -1.70 3.58
C CYS A 939 34.56 -1.41 4.67
N ALA A 940 35.05 -0.16 4.79
CA ALA A 940 36.10 0.22 5.74
C ALA A 940 35.65 0.09 7.22
N GLY A 941 34.33 0.06 7.48
CA GLY A 941 33.73 -0.13 8.80
C GLY A 941 33.60 -1.60 9.24
N LYS A 942 34.71 -2.34 9.34
CA LYS A 942 34.81 -3.78 9.68
C LYS A 942 34.10 -4.75 8.71
N PRO A 943 34.74 -5.89 8.37
CA PRO A 943 34.16 -6.87 7.48
C PRO A 943 33.09 -7.68 8.22
N VAL A 944 31.83 -7.28 8.15
CA VAL A 944 30.78 -8.31 8.07
C VAL A 944 30.86 -8.79 6.65
N VAL A 945 31.72 -9.77 6.38
CA VAL A 945 31.80 -10.47 5.10
C VAL A 945 30.38 -10.93 4.76
N PRO A 946 29.68 -10.32 3.80
CA PRO A 946 28.55 -10.99 3.20
C PRO A 946 29.20 -12.09 2.37
N ALA A 947 28.96 -13.35 2.72
CA ALA A 947 29.32 -14.44 1.82
C ALA A 947 28.64 -14.11 0.47
N PRO A 948 29.39 -13.82 -0.60
CA PRO A 948 28.79 -13.66 -1.92
C PRO A 948 28.11 -14.99 -2.29
N ARG A 949 27.29 -15.02 -3.33
CA ARG A 949 26.92 -16.28 -4.00
C ARG A 949 28.21 -16.99 -4.39
N ILE A 950 28.71 -17.88 -3.54
CA ILE A 950 29.84 -18.72 -3.91
C ILE A 950 29.21 -19.93 -4.60
N ASP A 951 29.20 -19.88 -5.93
CA ASP A 951 29.32 -21.10 -6.73
C ASP A 951 30.68 -21.71 -6.39
N MET A 952 30.74 -22.36 -5.22
CA MET A 952 31.91 -23.07 -4.76
C MET A 952 32.15 -24.21 -5.73
N SER A 953 33.37 -24.32 -6.24
CA SER A 953 33.80 -25.52 -6.94
C SER A 953 33.57 -26.74 -6.05
N LEU A 954 33.36 -27.90 -6.68
CA LEU A 954 33.18 -29.16 -5.97
C LEU A 954 34.32 -29.41 -4.96
N ASP A 955 35.56 -29.14 -5.36
CA ASP A 955 36.73 -29.26 -4.48
C ASP A 955 36.65 -28.35 -3.25
N ALA A 956 36.22 -27.09 -3.42
CA ALA A 956 36.04 -26.17 -2.30
C ALA A 956 34.93 -26.64 -1.35
N ILE A 957 33.84 -27.21 -1.88
CA ILE A 957 32.77 -27.81 -1.07
C ILE A 957 33.34 -29.00 -0.28
N VAL A 958 34.07 -29.91 -0.92
CA VAL A 958 34.65 -31.11 -0.29
C VAL A 958 35.64 -30.73 0.79
N GLN A 959 36.61 -29.84 0.51
CA GLN A 959 37.62 -29.41 1.49
C GLN A 959 36.97 -28.80 2.73
N ARG A 960 36.02 -27.87 2.54
CA ARG A 960 35.29 -27.25 3.64
C ARG A 960 34.48 -28.27 4.44
N SER A 961 33.75 -29.15 3.76
CA SER A 961 32.95 -30.20 4.40
C SER A 961 33.82 -31.14 5.22
N MET A 962 35.00 -31.53 4.71
CA MET A 962 35.96 -32.36 5.44
C MET A 962 36.51 -31.66 6.68
N ALA A 963 36.94 -30.39 6.56
CA ALA A 963 37.42 -29.60 7.68
C ALA A 963 36.35 -29.48 8.77
N TYR A 964 35.12 -29.15 8.38
CA TYR A 964 33.99 -29.06 9.29
C TYR A 964 33.67 -30.40 9.96
N LEU A 965 33.64 -31.51 9.22
CA LEU A 965 33.34 -32.83 9.79
C LEU A 965 34.43 -33.33 10.74
N ALA A 966 35.70 -32.95 10.51
CA ALA A 966 36.80 -33.26 11.41
C ALA A 966 36.65 -32.54 12.76
N GLU A 967 36.23 -31.27 12.73
CA GLU A 967 35.90 -30.52 13.95
C GLU A 967 34.62 -31.04 14.62
N TYR A 968 33.59 -31.34 13.82
CA TYR A 968 32.29 -31.83 14.27
C TYR A 968 32.42 -33.15 15.04
N GLN A 969 33.19 -34.11 14.51
CA GLN A 969 33.45 -35.40 15.16
C GLN A 969 34.95 -35.68 15.22
N ASN A 970 35.53 -36.19 14.12
CA ASN A 970 36.94 -36.55 14.00
C ASN A 970 37.36 -36.77 12.53
N LYS A 971 38.67 -36.96 12.29
CA LYS A 971 39.23 -37.18 10.93
C LYS A 971 38.67 -38.44 10.24
N ALA A 972 38.32 -39.49 10.98
CA ALA A 972 37.74 -40.71 10.40
C ALA A 972 36.34 -40.45 9.82
N TYR A 973 35.54 -39.62 10.49
CA TYR A 973 34.21 -39.20 10.02
C TYR A 973 34.29 -38.36 8.74
N ALA A 974 35.29 -37.46 8.65
CA ALA A 974 35.57 -36.71 7.43
C ALA A 974 36.01 -37.61 6.25
N ARG A 975 36.77 -38.69 6.52
CA ARG A 975 37.14 -39.69 5.49
C ARG A 975 35.93 -40.47 4.97
N ARG A 976 34.97 -40.81 5.84
CA ARG A 976 33.70 -41.45 5.42
C ARG A 976 32.95 -40.58 4.41
N TYR A 977 32.84 -39.28 4.69
CA TYR A 977 32.27 -38.31 3.75
C TYR A 977 32.98 -38.35 2.39
N LYS A 978 34.31 -38.22 2.40
CA LYS A 978 35.11 -38.18 1.17
C LYS A 978 34.97 -39.46 0.35
N ALA A 979 34.93 -40.63 0.98
CA ALA A 979 34.83 -41.91 0.30
C ALA A 979 33.56 -42.05 -0.57
N LEU A 980 32.40 -41.59 -0.08
CA LEU A 980 31.16 -41.63 -0.88
C LEU A 980 31.17 -40.59 -2.01
N VAL A 981 31.69 -39.38 -1.74
CA VAL A 981 31.78 -38.32 -2.75
C VAL A 981 32.75 -38.72 -3.88
N ASP A 982 33.91 -39.30 -3.55
CA ASP A 982 34.88 -39.78 -4.54
C ASP A 982 34.27 -40.86 -5.46
N ARG A 983 33.41 -41.74 -4.90
CA ARG A 983 32.68 -42.74 -5.70
C ARG A 983 31.66 -42.10 -6.64
N ALA A 984 30.93 -41.07 -6.19
CA ALA A 984 30.02 -40.32 -7.05
C ALA A 984 30.78 -39.57 -8.17
N MET A 985 31.91 -38.96 -7.85
CA MET A 985 32.79 -38.30 -8.82
C MET A 985 33.36 -39.28 -9.85
N ALA A 986 33.77 -40.47 -9.41
CA ALA A 986 34.27 -41.51 -10.31
C ALA A 986 33.18 -41.99 -11.28
N ALA A 987 31.94 -42.14 -10.81
CA ALA A 987 30.81 -42.54 -11.64
C ALA A 987 30.46 -41.49 -12.71
N GLU A 988 30.42 -40.20 -12.36
CA GLU A 988 30.19 -39.13 -13.35
C GLU A 988 31.34 -38.97 -14.34
N ARG A 989 32.60 -39.04 -13.86
CA ARG A 989 33.79 -38.94 -14.72
C ARG A 989 33.88 -40.11 -15.69
N GLY A 990 33.53 -41.33 -15.26
CA GLY A 990 33.50 -42.52 -16.11
C GLY A 990 32.49 -42.43 -17.26
N LEU A 991 31.49 -41.55 -17.16
CA LEU A 991 30.42 -41.35 -18.14
C LEU A 991 30.48 -39.98 -18.85
N ASN A 992 31.46 -39.14 -18.50
CA ASN A 992 31.63 -37.77 -19.01
C ASN A 992 30.39 -36.86 -18.81
N LEU A 993 29.70 -36.97 -17.67
CA LEU A 993 28.41 -36.31 -17.38
C LEU A 993 28.51 -34.97 -16.63
N GLY A 994 29.72 -34.42 -16.46
CA GLY A 994 29.97 -33.21 -15.66
C GLY A 994 30.09 -33.50 -14.16
N GLU A 995 29.70 -32.54 -13.30
CA GLU A 995 29.86 -32.62 -11.83
C GLU A 995 28.54 -32.38 -11.07
N ARG A 996 27.37 -32.49 -11.71
CA ARG A 996 26.08 -32.11 -11.13
C ARG A 996 25.65 -33.07 -10.03
N PHE A 997 25.78 -34.37 -10.24
CA PHE A 997 25.42 -35.42 -9.29
C PHE A 997 26.40 -35.48 -8.11
N SER A 998 27.71 -35.45 -8.37
CA SER A 998 28.74 -35.42 -7.32
C SER A 998 28.65 -34.15 -6.47
N THR A 999 28.30 -33.00 -7.06
CA THR A 999 28.01 -31.76 -6.31
C THR A 999 26.77 -31.90 -5.40
N ALA A 1000 25.69 -32.53 -5.90
CA ALA A 1000 24.52 -32.81 -5.08
C ALA A 1000 24.87 -33.75 -3.91
N VAL A 1001 25.59 -34.85 -4.17
CA VAL A 1001 26.05 -35.78 -3.13
C VAL A 1001 26.95 -35.07 -2.11
N ALA A 1002 27.93 -34.28 -2.55
CA ALA A 1002 28.82 -33.53 -1.67
C ALA A 1002 28.06 -32.59 -0.72
N ARG A 1003 27.07 -31.84 -1.24
CA ARG A 1003 26.28 -30.91 -0.42
C ARG A 1003 25.36 -31.62 0.57
N TYR A 1004 24.62 -32.63 0.11
CA TYR A 1004 23.54 -33.22 0.88
C TYR A 1004 23.96 -34.38 1.76
N TYR A 1005 25.02 -35.10 1.39
CA TYR A 1005 25.65 -36.06 2.30
C TYR A 1005 26.31 -35.34 3.49
N PHE A 1006 26.99 -34.20 3.23
CA PHE A 1006 27.50 -33.35 4.31
C PHE A 1006 26.38 -32.91 5.26
N LYS A 1007 25.24 -32.45 4.72
CA LYS A 1007 24.08 -32.04 5.53
C LYS A 1007 23.55 -33.17 6.42
N LEU A 1008 23.51 -34.40 5.93
CA LEU A 1008 23.03 -35.57 6.69
C LEU A 1008 24.06 -36.09 7.71
N LEU A 1009 25.37 -35.85 7.49
CA LEU A 1009 26.43 -36.18 8.44
C LEU A 1009 26.56 -35.12 9.55
N ALA A 1010 26.50 -33.85 9.17
CA ALA A 1010 26.62 -32.69 10.06
C ALA A 1010 25.24 -32.26 10.60
N ILE A 1011 24.50 -33.19 11.20
CA ILE A 1011 23.21 -32.86 11.82
C ILE A 1011 23.41 -31.91 13.01
N LYS A 1012 22.48 -30.99 13.19
CA LYS A 1012 22.48 -30.06 14.32
C LYS A 1012 21.89 -30.70 15.57
N ASP A 1013 22.59 -31.70 16.08
CA ASP A 1013 22.28 -32.35 17.36
C ASP A 1013 22.68 -31.46 18.56
N ALA A 1014 22.36 -31.92 19.78
CA ALA A 1014 22.59 -31.14 21.00
C ALA A 1014 24.06 -30.70 21.17
N PHE A 1015 25.03 -31.57 20.83
CA PHE A 1015 26.45 -31.26 20.90
C PHE A 1015 26.86 -30.21 19.86
N GLU A 1016 26.33 -30.31 18.65
CA GLU A 1016 26.63 -29.36 17.58
C GLU A 1016 26.00 -27.99 17.83
N VAL A 1017 24.74 -27.94 18.26
CA VAL A 1017 24.09 -26.69 18.65
C VAL A 1017 24.87 -26.00 19.78
N ALA A 1018 25.35 -26.76 20.77
CA ALA A 1018 26.20 -26.23 21.83
C ALA A 1018 27.52 -25.65 21.29
N ARG A 1019 28.20 -26.37 20.38
CA ARG A 1019 29.42 -25.89 19.73
C ARG A 1019 29.20 -24.59 18.96
N LEU A 1020 28.08 -24.50 18.22
CA LEU A 1020 27.73 -23.32 17.42
C LEU A 1020 27.41 -22.09 18.29
N TYR A 1021 26.73 -22.28 19.42
CA TYR A 1021 26.48 -21.19 20.38
C TYR A 1021 27.71 -20.80 21.20
N ALA A 1022 28.59 -21.74 21.51
CA ALA A 1022 29.84 -21.46 22.22
C ALA A 1022 30.98 -20.98 21.29
N SER A 1023 30.69 -20.73 20.02
CA SER A 1023 31.66 -20.26 19.02
C SER A 1023 31.98 -18.77 19.24
N ALA A 1024 33.23 -18.39 18.95
CA ALA A 1024 33.64 -16.98 18.95
C ALA A 1024 32.87 -16.17 17.90
N THR A 1025 32.55 -16.79 16.75
CA THR A 1025 31.79 -16.18 15.66
C THR A 1025 30.42 -15.70 16.09
N PHE A 1026 29.66 -16.52 16.83
CA PHE A 1026 28.34 -16.11 17.34
C PHE A 1026 28.43 -14.90 18.29
N ARG A 1027 29.47 -14.86 19.13
CA ARG A 1027 29.68 -13.71 20.02
C ARG A 1027 30.01 -12.44 19.23
N GLN A 1028 30.85 -12.56 18.19
CA GLN A 1028 31.17 -11.46 17.29
C GLN A 1028 29.94 -10.94 16.54
N GLU A 1029 29.06 -11.83 16.07
CA GLU A 1029 27.79 -11.46 15.42
C GLU A 1029 26.89 -10.65 16.36
N LEU A 1030 26.76 -11.07 17.62
CA LEU A 1030 25.98 -10.33 18.61
C LEU A 1030 26.63 -8.98 18.94
N ASP A 1031 27.94 -8.94 19.17
CA ASP A 1031 28.68 -7.72 19.49
C ASP A 1031 28.73 -6.74 18.31
N ALA A 1032 28.54 -7.21 17.08
CA ALA A 1032 28.40 -6.37 15.88
C ALA A 1032 27.02 -5.67 15.82
N VAL A 1033 25.97 -6.31 16.32
CA VAL A 1033 24.58 -5.78 16.27
C VAL A 1033 24.22 -5.01 17.54
N PHE A 1034 24.73 -5.43 18.69
CA PHE A 1034 24.38 -4.88 20.00
C PHE A 1034 25.59 -4.25 20.70
N GLU A 1035 25.33 -3.22 21.50
CA GLU A 1035 26.30 -2.55 22.36
C GLU A 1035 25.73 -2.35 23.78
N GLY A 1036 26.63 -2.09 24.73
CA GLY A 1036 26.30 -1.99 26.15
C GLY A 1036 26.05 -3.35 26.81
N ASP A 1037 25.47 -3.32 28.02
CA ASP A 1037 25.24 -4.52 28.81
C ASP A 1037 23.99 -5.26 28.33
N TYR A 1038 24.19 -6.45 27.75
CA TYR A 1038 23.12 -7.33 27.32
C TYR A 1038 23.31 -8.77 27.80
N LYS A 1039 22.20 -9.45 28.07
CA LYS A 1039 22.13 -10.86 28.47
C LYS A 1039 21.43 -11.67 27.38
N VAL A 1040 22.00 -12.82 27.04
CA VAL A 1040 21.46 -13.71 26.01
C VAL A 1040 20.72 -14.86 26.69
N HIS A 1041 19.44 -15.01 26.37
CA HIS A 1041 18.59 -16.12 26.77
C HIS A 1041 18.30 -17.01 25.57
N PHE A 1042 18.06 -18.29 25.81
CA PHE A 1042 17.88 -19.30 24.76
C PHE A 1042 16.45 -19.86 24.79
N ASN A 1043 15.85 -20.10 23.62
CA ASN A 1043 14.50 -20.66 23.53
C ASN A 1043 14.59 -22.16 23.21
N VAL A 1044 14.46 -23.01 24.23
CA VAL A 1044 14.76 -24.44 24.15
C VAL A 1044 13.47 -25.25 24.26
N GLY A 1045 13.23 -26.12 23.26
CA GLY A 1045 12.10 -27.06 23.23
C GLY A 1045 12.49 -28.52 23.51
N ALA A 1046 13.75 -28.77 23.85
CA ALA A 1046 14.26 -30.09 24.20
C ALA A 1046 14.20 -30.31 25.72
N TRP A 1047 14.07 -31.57 26.14
CA TRP A 1047 14.18 -31.97 27.54
C TRP A 1047 15.50 -31.46 28.16
N PRO A 1048 15.51 -30.95 29.41
CA PRO A 1048 14.39 -30.89 30.36
C PRO A 1048 13.50 -29.63 30.24
N PHE A 1049 13.76 -28.74 29.28
CA PHE A 1049 13.12 -27.40 29.22
C PHE A 1049 11.91 -27.31 28.28
N GLY A 1050 11.63 -28.37 27.51
CA GLY A 1050 10.50 -28.43 26.60
C GLY A 1050 9.73 -29.75 26.73
N GLY A 1051 8.49 -29.71 26.27
CA GLY A 1051 7.56 -30.83 26.34
C GLY A 1051 6.35 -30.59 25.44
N LEU A 1052 5.29 -31.36 25.68
CA LEU A 1052 3.97 -31.14 25.06
C LEU A 1052 3.11 -30.36 26.05
N ASP A 1053 2.33 -29.42 25.53
CA ASP A 1053 1.28 -28.78 26.31
C ASP A 1053 0.06 -29.71 26.47
N GLN A 1054 -0.97 -29.23 27.18
CA GLN A 1054 -2.21 -29.95 27.45
C GLN A 1054 -3.01 -30.34 26.18
N HIS A 1055 -2.65 -29.78 25.02
CA HIS A 1055 -3.25 -30.06 23.72
C HIS A 1055 -2.32 -30.87 22.81
N GLY A 1056 -1.21 -31.40 23.34
CA GLY A 1056 -0.25 -32.19 22.57
C GLY A 1056 0.65 -31.37 21.65
N LYS A 1057 0.69 -30.04 21.80
CA LYS A 1057 1.56 -29.17 20.99
C LYS A 1057 2.91 -28.97 21.68
N PRO A 1058 4.04 -29.14 20.97
CA PRO A 1058 5.36 -28.89 21.53
C PRO A 1058 5.56 -27.41 21.90
N TYR A 1059 6.02 -27.14 23.12
CA TYR A 1059 6.37 -25.78 23.58
C TYR A 1059 7.88 -25.60 23.79
N LYS A 1060 8.30 -24.34 23.89
CA LYS A 1060 9.68 -23.95 24.22
C LYS A 1060 9.68 -23.07 25.46
N GLN A 1061 10.71 -23.19 26.29
CA GLN A 1061 10.93 -22.28 27.41
C GLN A 1061 12.16 -21.39 27.17
N GLU A 1062 12.09 -20.21 27.75
CA GLU A 1062 13.19 -19.26 27.77
C GLU A 1062 14.14 -19.62 28.92
N VAL A 1063 15.37 -20.03 28.58
CA VAL A 1063 16.42 -20.45 29.53
C VAL A 1063 17.48 -19.35 29.65
N GLY A 1064 17.90 -19.09 30.89
CA GLY A 1064 18.81 -17.99 31.21
C GLY A 1064 20.25 -18.11 30.66
N PRO A 1065 21.09 -17.07 30.87
CA PRO A 1065 22.42 -16.96 30.24
C PRO A 1065 23.43 -18.02 30.67
N TRP A 1066 23.20 -18.69 31.80
CA TRP A 1066 24.06 -19.77 32.30
C TRP A 1066 24.21 -20.92 31.29
N LEU A 1067 23.21 -21.12 30.42
CA LEU A 1067 23.23 -22.16 29.40
C LEU A 1067 24.41 -21.99 28.42
N LEU A 1068 24.89 -20.76 28.21
CA LEU A 1068 26.09 -20.53 27.39
C LEU A 1068 27.35 -21.16 28.00
N LYS A 1069 27.48 -21.15 29.34
CA LYS A 1069 28.57 -21.85 30.04
C LYS A 1069 28.44 -23.37 29.89
N ALA A 1070 27.20 -23.89 30.02
CA ALA A 1070 26.92 -25.31 29.80
C ALA A 1070 27.25 -25.74 28.37
N PHE A 1071 26.89 -24.94 27.36
CA PHE A 1071 27.30 -25.18 25.96
C PHE A 1071 28.82 -25.15 25.79
N GLY A 1072 29.50 -24.25 26.51
CA GLY A 1072 30.96 -24.19 26.55
C GLY A 1072 31.63 -25.47 27.05
N LEU A 1073 31.00 -26.19 27.99
CA LEU A 1073 31.45 -27.52 28.44
C LEU A 1073 31.04 -28.62 27.45
N LEU A 1074 29.76 -28.63 27.04
CA LEU A 1074 29.20 -29.67 26.18
C LEU A 1074 29.90 -29.76 24.81
N LYS A 1075 30.43 -28.65 24.28
CA LYS A 1075 31.18 -28.64 23.02
C LYS A 1075 32.42 -29.56 23.04
N HIS A 1076 33.03 -29.79 24.20
CA HIS A 1076 34.19 -30.67 24.35
C HIS A 1076 33.81 -32.14 24.49
N CYS A 1077 32.55 -32.44 24.79
CA CYS A 1077 32.03 -33.80 24.99
C CYS A 1077 31.62 -34.51 23.69
N LYS A 1078 32.03 -34.01 22.50
CA LYS A 1078 31.68 -34.62 21.20
C LYS A 1078 32.07 -36.10 21.06
N GLY A 1079 33.08 -36.55 21.82
CA GLY A 1079 33.49 -37.96 21.87
C GLY A 1079 32.44 -38.89 22.49
N LEU A 1080 31.53 -38.35 23.31
CA LEU A 1080 30.42 -39.12 23.89
C LEU A 1080 29.33 -39.39 22.85
N ARG A 1081 29.21 -38.57 21.79
CA ARG A 1081 28.14 -38.67 20.79
C ARG A 1081 27.98 -40.10 20.25
N GLY A 1082 26.79 -40.68 20.45
CA GLY A 1082 26.45 -42.03 20.01
C GLY A 1082 26.97 -43.18 20.90
N THR A 1083 27.73 -42.89 21.96
CA THR A 1083 28.16 -43.89 22.95
C THR A 1083 27.04 -44.22 23.94
N LEU A 1084 27.25 -45.22 24.82
CA LEU A 1084 26.31 -45.50 25.91
C LEU A 1084 26.17 -44.33 26.91
N LEU A 1085 27.17 -43.45 26.98
CA LEU A 1085 27.19 -42.28 27.87
C LEU A 1085 26.56 -41.02 27.24
N ASP A 1086 26.04 -41.10 26.01
CA ASP A 1086 25.31 -40.00 25.37
C ASP A 1086 23.85 -39.97 25.84
N PRO A 1087 23.45 -38.97 26.64
CA PRO A 1087 22.08 -38.88 27.16
C PRO A 1087 21.05 -38.64 26.05
N PHE A 1088 21.47 -38.19 24.86
CA PHE A 1088 20.60 -37.89 23.73
C PHE A 1088 20.55 -39.02 22.70
N ARG A 1089 21.33 -40.10 22.87
CA ARG A 1089 21.45 -41.21 21.92
C ARG A 1089 20.11 -41.83 21.53
N ASN A 1090 19.19 -41.94 22.50
CA ASN A 1090 17.89 -42.58 22.32
C ASN A 1090 16.76 -41.61 21.94
N SER A 1091 17.07 -40.33 21.71
CA SER A 1091 16.07 -39.35 21.27
C SER A 1091 15.49 -39.72 19.89
N ALA A 1092 14.21 -39.35 19.68
CA ALA A 1092 13.53 -39.58 18.40
C ALA A 1092 14.28 -38.92 17.22
N GLU A 1093 14.80 -37.71 17.42
CA GLU A 1093 15.63 -36.99 16.44
C GLU A 1093 16.90 -37.76 16.07
N ARG A 1094 17.60 -38.35 17.04
CA ARG A 1094 18.84 -39.09 16.77
C ARG A 1094 18.56 -40.37 15.99
N ARG A 1095 17.52 -41.11 16.35
CA ARG A 1095 17.09 -42.33 15.62
C ARG A 1095 16.69 -41.99 14.18
N LEU A 1096 15.92 -40.92 14.01
CA LEU A 1096 15.50 -40.43 12.70
C LEU A 1096 16.68 -40.02 11.82
N ALA A 1097 17.65 -39.28 12.38
CA ALA A 1097 18.84 -38.85 11.65
C ALA A 1097 19.71 -40.03 11.18
N LEU A 1098 19.89 -41.05 12.04
CA LEU A 1098 20.64 -42.26 11.67
C LEU A 1098 19.93 -43.05 10.57
N ARG A 1099 18.60 -43.16 10.65
CA ARG A 1099 17.78 -43.80 9.61
C ARG A 1099 17.93 -43.09 8.26
N LEU A 1100 17.74 -41.77 8.24
CA LEU A 1100 17.87 -40.95 7.02
C LEU A 1100 19.26 -41.06 6.39
N LEU A 1101 20.32 -41.06 7.21
CA LEU A 1101 21.69 -41.21 6.73
C LEU A 1101 21.90 -42.58 6.06
N ALA A 1102 21.45 -43.67 6.69
CA ALA A 1102 21.57 -45.02 6.13
C ALA A 1102 20.70 -45.23 4.88
N GLU A 1103 19.51 -44.63 4.84
CA GLU A 1103 18.66 -44.62 3.65
C GLU A 1103 19.32 -43.86 2.50
N TYR A 1104 19.91 -42.70 2.77
CA TYR A 1104 20.60 -41.91 1.75
C TYR A 1104 21.84 -42.62 1.21
N GLU A 1105 22.67 -43.23 2.06
CA GLU A 1105 23.85 -43.99 1.62
C GLU A 1105 23.45 -45.14 0.68
N ARG A 1106 22.44 -45.93 1.05
CA ARG A 1106 21.92 -47.01 0.19
C ARG A 1106 21.34 -46.48 -1.12
N GLU A 1107 20.67 -45.32 -1.09
CA GLU A 1107 20.10 -44.71 -2.28
C GLU A 1107 21.20 -44.22 -3.22
N ILE A 1108 22.21 -43.51 -2.72
CA ILE A 1108 23.35 -43.04 -3.52
C ILE A 1108 24.14 -44.23 -4.09
N ASP A 1109 24.33 -45.31 -3.34
CA ASP A 1109 24.96 -46.53 -3.85
C ASP A 1109 24.17 -47.11 -5.04
N GLY A 1110 22.84 -47.18 -4.92
CA GLY A 1110 21.97 -47.59 -6.02
C GLY A 1110 22.01 -46.65 -7.22
N LEU A 1111 22.04 -45.33 -6.99
CA LEU A 1111 22.16 -44.33 -8.05
C LEU A 1111 23.50 -44.45 -8.77
N ILE A 1112 24.62 -44.58 -8.05
CA ILE A 1112 25.96 -44.77 -8.62
C ILE A 1112 26.01 -46.02 -9.51
N ALA A 1113 25.43 -47.14 -9.06
CA ALA A 1113 25.44 -48.39 -9.80
C ALA A 1113 24.61 -48.37 -11.10
N SER A 1114 23.70 -47.41 -11.23
CA SER A 1114 22.75 -47.34 -12.34
C SER A 1114 22.74 -45.97 -13.02
N LEU A 1115 23.78 -45.15 -12.82
CA LEU A 1115 23.89 -43.80 -13.38
C LEU A 1115 24.17 -43.89 -14.89
N ASP A 1116 23.42 -43.13 -15.69
CA ASP A 1116 23.64 -42.96 -17.12
C ASP A 1116 23.22 -41.54 -17.57
N ALA A 1117 23.43 -41.22 -18.85
CA ALA A 1117 23.08 -39.91 -19.40
C ALA A 1117 21.56 -39.62 -19.39
N GLY A 1118 20.72 -40.65 -19.53
CA GLY A 1118 19.26 -40.52 -19.59
C GLY A 1118 18.59 -40.35 -18.22
N ASN A 1119 19.28 -40.73 -17.13
CA ASN A 1119 18.74 -40.66 -15.78
C ASN A 1119 19.46 -39.67 -14.84
N LEU A 1120 20.47 -38.95 -15.34
CA LEU A 1120 21.25 -37.97 -14.58
C LEU A 1120 20.38 -36.95 -13.84
N ASP A 1121 19.39 -36.35 -14.52
CA ASP A 1121 18.53 -35.34 -13.89
C ASP A 1121 17.69 -35.91 -12.74
N THR A 1122 17.20 -37.15 -12.90
CA THR A 1122 16.47 -37.84 -11.84
C THR A 1122 17.40 -38.24 -10.68
N ALA A 1123 18.62 -38.69 -10.98
CA ALA A 1123 19.62 -39.01 -9.97
C ALA A 1123 20.04 -37.77 -9.17
N VAL A 1124 20.23 -36.63 -9.83
CA VAL A 1124 20.49 -35.33 -9.18
C VAL A 1124 19.31 -34.90 -8.31
N ALA A 1125 18.07 -35.03 -8.81
CA ALA A 1125 16.87 -34.68 -8.05
C ALA A 1125 16.74 -35.54 -6.78
N LEU A 1126 16.90 -36.86 -6.90
CA LEU A 1126 16.89 -37.80 -5.76
C LEU A 1126 18.00 -37.50 -4.76
N ALA A 1127 19.24 -37.30 -5.24
CA ALA A 1127 20.38 -36.93 -4.38
C ALA A 1127 20.18 -35.57 -3.67
N SER A 1128 19.33 -34.70 -4.21
CA SER A 1128 19.03 -33.37 -3.70
C SER A 1128 17.85 -33.31 -2.72
N LEU A 1129 17.05 -34.37 -2.59
CA LEU A 1129 15.91 -34.41 -1.66
C LEU A 1129 16.23 -34.00 -0.21
N PRO A 1130 17.40 -34.32 0.37
CA PRO A 1130 17.72 -33.87 1.73
C PRO A 1130 17.78 -32.34 1.89
N GLU A 1131 17.85 -31.57 0.81
CA GLU A 1131 17.71 -30.11 0.84
C GLU A 1131 16.42 -29.68 1.53
N LYS A 1132 15.32 -30.38 1.23
CA LYS A 1132 13.96 -30.08 1.68
C LYS A 1132 13.68 -30.56 3.10
N ILE A 1133 14.48 -31.50 3.62
CA ILE A 1133 14.42 -31.94 5.02
C ILE A 1133 15.06 -30.86 5.91
N ARG A 1134 14.24 -29.95 6.44
CA ARG A 1134 14.68 -28.81 7.27
C ARG A 1134 13.94 -28.73 8.59
N GLY A 1135 14.54 -28.12 9.59
CA GLY A 1135 13.91 -27.84 10.88
C GLY A 1135 14.24 -28.88 11.93
N TYR A 1136 13.47 -28.86 13.02
CA TYR A 1136 13.70 -29.65 14.23
C TYR A 1136 12.40 -30.28 14.71
N GLY A 1137 12.47 -31.46 15.34
CA GLY A 1137 11.32 -32.15 15.91
C GLY A 1137 10.23 -32.40 14.86
N HIS A 1138 8.99 -32.10 15.25
CA HIS A 1138 7.81 -32.25 14.40
C HIS A 1138 7.88 -31.45 13.09
N VAL A 1139 8.60 -30.31 13.06
CA VAL A 1139 8.78 -29.52 11.83
C VAL A 1139 9.59 -30.30 10.80
N ARG A 1140 10.65 -30.98 11.24
CA ARG A 1140 11.49 -31.82 10.38
C ARG A 1140 10.73 -33.05 9.91
N GLN A 1141 9.96 -33.68 10.81
CA GLN A 1141 9.13 -34.85 10.50
C GLN A 1141 8.11 -34.54 9.40
N ARG A 1142 7.40 -33.42 9.49
CA ARG A 1142 6.46 -32.96 8.45
C ARG A 1142 7.15 -32.77 7.09
N HIS A 1143 8.35 -32.20 7.05
CA HIS A 1143 9.10 -32.06 5.80
C HIS A 1143 9.57 -33.41 5.25
N ILE A 1144 9.89 -34.38 6.11
CA ILE A 1144 10.23 -35.74 5.66
C ILE A 1144 9.03 -36.42 5.01
N GLU A 1145 7.84 -36.31 5.61
CA GLU A 1145 6.61 -36.87 5.02
C GLU A 1145 6.31 -36.29 3.63
N GLN A 1146 6.57 -35.00 3.43
CA GLN A 1146 6.46 -34.35 2.12
C GLN A 1146 7.52 -34.88 1.14
N VAL A 1147 8.78 -34.99 1.59
CA VAL A 1147 9.90 -35.49 0.79
C VAL A 1147 9.72 -36.95 0.40
N GLU A 1148 9.17 -37.80 1.27
CA GLU A 1148 8.92 -39.21 0.95
C GLU A 1148 7.86 -39.37 -0.15
N LYS A 1149 6.83 -38.50 -0.17
CA LYS A 1149 5.85 -38.46 -1.28
C LYS A 1149 6.53 -38.08 -2.60
N GLU A 1150 7.37 -37.06 -2.58
CA GLU A 1150 8.14 -36.63 -3.75
C GLU A 1150 9.15 -37.69 -4.21
N ARG A 1151 9.83 -38.35 -3.25
CA ARG A 1151 10.75 -39.46 -3.50
C ARG A 1151 10.03 -40.61 -4.22
N ALA A 1152 8.82 -40.96 -3.79
CA ALA A 1152 8.02 -41.99 -4.44
C ALA A 1152 7.65 -41.60 -5.89
N GLN A 1153 7.29 -40.33 -6.12
CA GLN A 1153 7.00 -39.81 -7.46
C GLN A 1153 8.22 -39.86 -8.39
N LEU A 1154 9.38 -39.41 -7.94
CA LEU A 1154 10.63 -39.44 -8.72
C LEU A 1154 11.11 -40.86 -9.01
N LYS A 1155 10.87 -41.82 -8.11
CA LYS A 1155 11.19 -43.24 -8.34
C LYS A 1155 10.22 -43.89 -9.33
N ALA A 1156 8.95 -43.51 -9.30
CA ALA A 1156 7.95 -43.98 -10.26
C ALA A 1156 8.23 -43.47 -11.68
N SER A 1157 8.53 -42.17 -11.85
CA SER A 1157 8.91 -41.61 -13.15
C SER A 1157 10.16 -42.25 -13.74
N ARG A 1158 11.09 -42.70 -12.89
CA ARG A 1158 12.27 -43.46 -13.31
C ARG A 1158 11.93 -44.85 -13.86
N HIS A 1159 10.90 -45.51 -13.33
CA HIS A 1159 10.45 -46.83 -13.80
C HIS A 1159 9.71 -46.75 -15.15
N ASP A 1160 9.03 -45.63 -15.44
CA ASP A 1160 8.36 -45.42 -16.74
C ASP A 1160 9.35 -45.08 -17.86
N ILE A 1161 10.45 -44.36 -17.58
CA ILE A 1161 11.52 -44.09 -18.55
C ILE A 1161 12.25 -45.39 -18.94
N ALA A 1162 12.39 -46.35 -18.01
CA ALA A 1162 12.97 -47.67 -18.29
C ALA A 1162 12.07 -48.59 -19.15
N ARG A 1163 10.81 -48.20 -19.40
CA ARG A 1163 9.83 -48.96 -20.20
C ARG A 1163 9.52 -48.36 -21.57
N ALA A 1164 10.06 -47.18 -21.92
CA ALA A 1164 9.89 -46.63 -23.25
C ALA A 1164 10.72 -47.47 -24.26
N PRO A 1165 10.10 -48.10 -25.29
CA PRO A 1165 10.85 -48.83 -26.29
C PRO A 1165 11.73 -47.85 -27.08
N ALA A 1166 13.00 -48.23 -27.28
CA ALA A 1166 13.93 -47.48 -28.10
C ALA A 1166 13.34 -47.29 -29.51
N THR A 1167 13.09 -46.04 -29.91
CA THR A 1167 12.85 -45.70 -31.31
C THR A 1167 14.09 -46.11 -32.11
N PRO A 1168 13.96 -46.94 -33.15
CA PRO A 1168 15.09 -47.23 -34.03
C PRO A 1168 15.49 -45.95 -34.78
N ARG A 1169 16.81 -45.83 -35.01
CA ARG A 1169 17.51 -44.66 -35.57
C ARG A 1169 16.88 -44.07 -36.83
#